data_AF-A0AAD8YRT5-F1
#
_entry.id   AF-A0AAD8YRT5-F1
#
_cell.length_a   1.000
_cell.length_b   1.000
_cell.length_c   1.000
_cell.angle_alpha   90.00
_cell.angle_beta   90.00
_cell.angle_gamma   90.00
#
_symmetry.space_group_name_H-M   'P 1'
#
loop_
_entity.id
_entity.type
_entity.pdbx_description
1 polymer ?
#
loop_
_entity_poly.entity_id
_entity_poly.type
_entity_poly.pdbx_seq_one_letter_code
_entity_poly.pdbx_strand_id
1 'polypeptide(L)'
;MRKLEAGARTGNLVRFNLSEYFRVTMSGRRVLVFPSAAELGPALAQLVTSQAAKSLASGSCCFSLGLSGGGLVSILSRELPGMQNLDCSRWLVGFCDERLVPSDDPESTYGLYKNQLFTKINIPEERILAIDPSLPVQECADDYAGKLRKECQKIVAPISDSPKPPPQRVTLTLPVVNAARCVIFVCTGGSKAPVLKAFIYFLSPLLSLLNTGPVLGYFHEERWSPESPLLAPRVVLAIICRNAEHSLPHFLGAIERLNYPKDRIALWVATDNNADNTTYLLRDWLINVQKLYHYVEWRPKEKPRFVKLCDHHLTGVVLTGFFSAELLGEGCTYSALGNMLLSAYAGEEGPKHWPNQRYARLMKLRQAALEGARDMWADYLMIVDCDNLLTNRDVLWRLIRENKTIVAPMLESRAAYSNFWCGMTAEGYYKRTPAYIPMRKQLRKGCFAVPMVHSTFLVDLRKAASRLLAFHPPHPEYSWAFDDIIVFAYSARMAEVQMYVCNRETYGFLPVPLRSHNTLRDEADSFIHTVLEVNVRNSPAEPSRHLPAPVKKMDKMGFDEVFMINLQRRVDRRERMLRALREQEIDCKIVAAVDGKAMNVSDIQRMGIHMLAGYSDPYHGRPLTKGELGCFLSHYNIWKEIVERGLRTSLVIEDDLRFEIFFKRRLQNLMREVESKGLDWDLIYIGRKRMQVDRPEKAVHNVHNLVEADYSYWTLGYMMSLQGAKKLLKAEPLTKMLPVDEFLPIMFNKHPVSDYMEQFERRDLKAFSAEPLLVYPTHYTGESGYVSDTETSTVWDNESVRTDWDRKRSRKTHEQAEISTEAQNSDVMRSPLDSTARDEL
;
A
#
# COMPACT_ATOMS: atom_id res chain seq x y z
N MET A 1 31.26 45.23 -50.94
CA MET A 1 31.79 46.55 -50.51
C MET A 1 31.04 46.95 -49.24
N ARG A 2 31.63 47.46 -48.15
CA ARG A 2 33.02 47.88 -47.84
C ARG A 2 33.57 47.12 -46.60
N LYS A 3 34.82 47.42 -46.23
CA LYS A 3 35.65 46.80 -45.18
C LYS A 3 36.07 47.88 -44.18
N LEU A 4 36.37 47.50 -42.92
CA LEU A 4 37.17 48.26 -41.92
C LEU A 4 36.53 49.59 -41.42
N GLU A 5 36.89 50.17 -40.28
CA GLU A 5 38.12 50.06 -39.47
C GLU A 5 37.88 50.37 -37.96
N ALA A 6 38.90 50.21 -37.11
CA ALA A 6 38.80 50.37 -35.65
C ALA A 6 39.36 51.70 -35.12
N GLY A 7 38.86 52.17 -33.95
CA GLY A 7 39.37 53.34 -33.22
C GLY A 7 39.17 53.19 -31.71
N ALA A 8 40.10 53.68 -30.89
CA ALA A 8 40.30 53.21 -29.52
C ALA A 8 39.86 54.15 -28.39
N ARG A 9 39.35 53.54 -27.31
CA ARG A 9 39.41 53.94 -25.88
C ARG A 9 39.28 55.43 -25.49
N THR A 10 38.14 55.75 -24.87
CA THR A 10 38.12 56.36 -23.53
C THR A 10 37.08 55.65 -22.67
N GLY A 11 37.29 55.58 -21.36
CA GLY A 11 36.52 54.71 -20.47
C GLY A 11 35.13 55.23 -20.12
N ASN A 12 34.15 54.33 -20.05
CA ASN A 12 32.91 54.53 -19.31
C ASN A 12 32.42 53.19 -18.76
N LEU A 13 31.86 53.18 -17.54
CA LEU A 13 31.25 51.99 -16.96
C LEU A 13 30.03 51.56 -17.79
N VAL A 14 30.16 50.47 -18.55
CA VAL A 14 28.98 49.77 -19.08
C VAL A 14 28.35 48.99 -17.92
N ARG A 15 27.38 49.62 -17.25
CA ARG A 15 26.42 48.90 -16.40
C ARG A 15 25.58 48.00 -17.30
N PHE A 16 25.92 46.72 -17.37
CA PHE A 16 25.10 45.73 -18.06
C PHE A 16 23.73 45.60 -17.39
N ASN A 17 22.73 46.26 -17.97
CA ASN A 17 21.35 46.12 -17.54
C ASN A 17 20.82 44.77 -18.02
N LEU A 18 20.59 43.82 -17.11
CA LEU A 18 20.19 42.43 -17.41
C LEU A 18 18.72 42.30 -17.87
N SER A 19 18.14 43.37 -18.43
CA SER A 19 16.74 43.48 -18.86
C SER A 19 16.50 43.16 -20.34
N GLU A 20 17.53 43.13 -21.19
CA GLU A 20 17.37 43.06 -22.67
C GLU A 20 17.72 41.69 -23.30
N TYR A 21 17.79 40.61 -22.52
CA TYR A 21 17.97 39.25 -23.05
C TYR A 21 16.68 38.44 -22.88
N PHE A 22 16.26 37.72 -23.94
CA PHE A 22 15.07 36.86 -23.94
C PHE A 22 15.11 35.84 -22.79
N ARG A 23 14.26 36.07 -21.78
CA ARG A 23 14.33 35.40 -20.47
C ARG A 23 13.21 34.37 -20.31
N VAL A 24 13.37 33.20 -20.93
CA VAL A 24 12.47 32.07 -20.69
C VAL A 24 12.73 31.52 -19.28
N THR A 25 11.83 31.81 -18.35
CA THR A 25 11.95 31.40 -16.95
C THR A 25 10.93 30.30 -16.67
N MET A 26 11.41 29.09 -16.38
CA MET A 26 10.56 27.98 -15.93
C MET A 26 11.07 27.48 -14.58
N SER A 27 10.18 26.90 -13.78
CA SER A 27 10.42 26.62 -12.35
C SER A 27 11.72 25.84 -12.12
N GLY A 28 12.68 26.50 -11.48
CA GLY A 28 13.95 25.91 -11.10
C GLY A 28 15.01 25.79 -12.21
N ARG A 29 14.83 26.31 -13.44
CA ARG A 29 15.87 26.26 -14.49
C ARG A 29 16.09 27.62 -15.17
N ARG A 30 17.35 27.91 -15.51
CA ARG A 30 17.76 29.18 -16.13
C ARG A 30 18.55 28.91 -17.41
N VAL A 31 18.01 29.32 -18.55
CA VAL A 31 18.73 29.37 -19.83
C VAL A 31 19.15 30.82 -20.06
N LEU A 32 20.42 31.03 -20.40
CA LEU A 32 20.95 32.33 -20.82
C LEU A 32 21.58 32.15 -22.20
N VAL A 33 21.09 32.93 -23.18
CA VAL A 33 21.57 32.90 -24.56
C VAL A 33 22.33 34.20 -24.81
N PHE A 34 23.55 34.08 -25.34
CA PHE A 34 24.43 35.19 -25.65
C PHE A 34 24.65 35.26 -27.17
N PRO A 35 24.70 36.46 -27.79
CA PRO A 35 24.93 36.60 -29.23
C PRO A 35 26.26 35.99 -29.70
N SER A 36 27.27 35.97 -28.84
CA SER A 36 28.59 35.42 -29.14
C SER A 36 29.25 34.71 -27.94
N ALA A 37 30.25 33.87 -28.23
CA ALA A 37 31.12 33.30 -27.21
C ALA A 37 32.04 34.35 -26.53
N ALA A 38 32.15 35.55 -27.10
CA ALA A 38 32.89 36.66 -26.49
C ALA A 38 32.10 37.31 -25.34
N GLU A 39 30.76 37.38 -25.45
CA GLU A 39 29.88 37.92 -24.40
C GLU A 39 29.54 36.89 -23.32
N LEU A 40 29.46 35.61 -23.69
CA LEU A 40 29.26 34.49 -22.76
C LEU A 40 30.36 34.42 -21.68
N GLY A 41 31.61 34.71 -22.05
CA GLY A 41 32.78 34.55 -21.19
C GLY A 41 32.76 35.41 -19.92
N PRO A 42 32.69 36.76 -20.05
CA PRO A 42 32.60 37.67 -18.90
C PRO A 42 31.40 37.36 -18.00
N ALA A 43 30.25 37.04 -18.59
CA ALA A 43 29.04 36.69 -17.84
C ALA A 43 29.19 35.39 -17.03
N LEU A 44 29.87 34.38 -17.59
CA LEU A 44 30.20 33.14 -16.90
C LEU A 44 31.20 33.37 -15.76
N ALA A 45 32.26 34.14 -15.99
CA ALA A 45 33.23 34.49 -14.96
C ALA A 45 32.55 35.23 -13.79
N GLN A 46 31.73 36.25 -14.08
CA GLN A 46 30.96 36.98 -13.08
C GLN A 46 29.98 36.08 -12.29
N LEU A 47 29.38 35.07 -12.93
CA LEU A 47 28.51 34.11 -12.25
C LEU A 47 29.30 33.22 -11.28
N VAL A 48 30.46 32.71 -11.69
CA VAL A 48 31.34 31.89 -10.84
C VAL A 48 31.83 32.69 -9.63
N THR A 49 32.36 33.90 -9.83
CA THR A 49 32.85 34.73 -8.72
C THR A 49 31.72 35.17 -7.78
N SER A 50 30.54 35.50 -8.31
CA SER A 50 29.35 35.81 -7.51
C SER A 50 28.91 34.63 -6.66
N GLN A 51 29.06 33.40 -7.16
CA GLN A 51 28.68 32.20 -6.41
C GLN A 51 29.74 31.82 -5.36
N ALA A 52 31.02 32.02 -5.66
CA ALA A 52 32.11 31.90 -4.71
C ALA A 52 31.95 32.87 -3.53
N ALA A 53 31.75 34.17 -3.83
CA ALA A 53 31.54 35.21 -2.83
C ALA A 53 30.34 34.90 -1.91
N LYS A 54 29.21 34.44 -2.48
CA LYS A 54 28.04 34.02 -1.70
C LYS A 54 28.31 32.81 -0.80
N SER A 55 29.07 31.82 -1.29
CA SER A 55 29.41 30.61 -0.53
C SER A 55 30.32 30.93 0.66
N LEU A 56 31.32 31.78 0.45
CA LEU A 56 32.29 32.20 1.47
C LEU A 56 31.69 33.20 2.47
N ALA A 57 30.74 34.05 2.04
CA ALA A 57 29.97 34.92 2.92
C ALA A 57 28.97 34.15 3.81
N SER A 58 28.47 32.99 3.36
CA SER A 58 27.56 32.15 4.14
C SER A 58 28.27 31.21 5.14
N GLY A 59 29.46 31.57 5.61
CA GLY A 59 30.21 30.83 6.63
C GLY A 59 30.91 29.55 6.15
N SER A 60 30.94 29.26 4.85
CA SER A 60 31.63 28.05 4.34
C SER A 60 33.15 28.22 4.42
N CYS A 61 33.86 27.21 4.93
CA CYS A 61 35.32 27.24 5.07
C CYS A 61 36.06 27.27 3.70
N CYS A 62 35.41 26.77 2.64
CA CYS A 62 35.90 26.82 1.27
C CYS A 62 34.75 26.93 0.25
N PHE A 63 35.10 27.19 -1.01
CA PHE A 63 34.19 27.15 -2.15
C PHE A 63 34.63 26.04 -3.12
N SER A 64 33.83 24.98 -3.24
CA SER A 64 34.13 23.85 -4.11
C SER A 64 33.65 24.08 -5.55
N LEU A 65 34.54 23.85 -6.53
CA LEU A 65 34.29 24.06 -7.95
C LEU A 65 34.70 22.83 -8.78
N GLY A 66 33.74 22.24 -9.49
CA GLY A 66 33.99 21.20 -10.49
C GLY A 66 34.21 21.80 -11.88
N LEU A 67 35.35 21.51 -12.51
CA LEU A 67 35.73 21.99 -13.83
C LEU A 67 35.58 20.91 -14.90
N SER A 68 35.27 21.32 -16.13
CA SER A 68 35.22 20.46 -17.31
C SER A 68 36.16 20.99 -18.39
N GLY A 69 36.63 20.09 -19.26
CA GLY A 69 37.61 20.39 -20.30
C GLY A 69 37.02 21.02 -21.58
N GLY A 70 37.83 20.99 -22.64
CA GLY A 70 37.48 21.58 -23.93
C GLY A 70 37.34 23.10 -23.88
N GLY A 71 36.37 23.66 -24.61
CA GLY A 71 36.22 25.12 -24.76
C GLY A 71 35.96 25.90 -23.47
N LEU A 72 35.58 25.24 -22.37
CA LEU A 72 35.43 25.89 -21.07
C LEU A 72 36.78 26.38 -20.51
N VAL A 73 37.87 25.65 -20.80
CA VAL A 73 39.22 25.99 -20.34
C VAL A 73 39.64 27.36 -20.89
N SER A 74 39.49 27.57 -22.20
CA SER A 74 39.90 28.82 -22.86
C SER A 74 39.04 30.02 -22.44
N ILE A 75 37.77 29.78 -22.10
CA ILE A 75 36.87 30.82 -21.57
C ILE A 75 37.30 31.22 -20.16
N LEU A 76 37.37 30.27 -19.22
CA LEU A 76 37.69 30.60 -17.82
C LEU A 76 39.12 31.12 -17.65
N SER A 77 40.09 30.57 -18.39
CA SER A 77 41.50 31.00 -18.38
C SER A 77 41.74 32.41 -18.93
N ARG A 78 40.80 32.93 -19.73
CA ARG A 78 40.83 34.31 -20.25
C ARG A 78 40.12 35.28 -19.32
N GLU A 79 38.97 34.89 -18.80
CA GLU A 79 38.03 35.82 -18.16
C GLU A 79 38.21 35.91 -16.64
N LEU A 80 38.50 34.80 -15.94
CA LEU A 80 38.64 34.82 -14.47
C LEU A 80 39.79 35.73 -13.98
N PRO A 81 41.00 35.73 -14.58
CA PRO A 81 42.08 36.62 -14.14
C PRO A 81 41.78 38.12 -14.32
N GLY A 82 40.77 38.47 -15.14
CA GLY A 82 40.32 39.85 -15.32
C GLY A 82 39.29 40.33 -14.28
N MET A 83 38.84 39.47 -13.37
CA MET A 83 37.80 39.79 -12.39
C MET A 83 38.37 40.59 -11.20
N GLN A 84 37.82 41.78 -10.98
CA GLN A 84 38.18 42.62 -9.83
C GLN A 84 37.89 41.91 -8.50
N ASN A 85 38.83 42.01 -7.56
CA ASN A 85 38.75 41.43 -6.21
C ASN A 85 38.53 39.90 -6.17
N LEU A 86 39.05 39.18 -7.17
CA LEU A 86 39.05 37.72 -7.17
C LEU A 86 40.03 37.17 -6.12
N ASP A 87 39.48 36.58 -5.05
CA ASP A 87 40.22 35.74 -4.10
C ASP A 87 39.82 34.27 -4.26
N CYS A 88 40.79 33.46 -4.66
CA CYS A 88 40.67 32.01 -4.82
C CYS A 88 41.41 31.20 -3.73
N SER A 89 41.97 31.85 -2.70
CA SER A 89 42.74 31.18 -1.63
C SER A 89 41.97 30.08 -0.88
N ARG A 90 40.63 30.22 -0.84
CA ARG A 90 39.69 29.27 -0.22
C ARG A 90 38.91 28.44 -1.22
N TRP A 91 39.33 28.36 -2.49
CA TRP A 91 38.67 27.50 -3.47
C TRP A 91 39.21 26.07 -3.35
N LEU A 92 38.34 25.09 -3.56
CA LEU A 92 38.67 23.67 -3.68
C LEU A 92 38.26 23.23 -5.09
N VAL A 93 39.22 22.88 -5.94
CA VAL A 93 38.96 22.60 -7.35
C VAL A 93 39.10 21.12 -7.65
N GLY A 94 38.14 20.56 -8.39
CA GLY A 94 38.21 19.21 -8.95
C GLY A 94 37.72 19.18 -10.39
N PHE A 95 37.81 18.02 -11.04
CA PHE A 95 37.51 17.83 -12.46
C PHE A 95 36.37 16.83 -12.66
N CYS A 96 35.46 17.15 -13.57
CA CYS A 96 34.24 16.38 -13.80
C CYS A 96 34.41 15.19 -14.74
N ASP A 97 35.34 15.30 -15.69
CA ASP A 97 35.80 14.27 -16.63
C ASP A 97 37.26 14.60 -16.94
N GLU A 98 38.16 13.68 -16.63
CA GLU A 98 39.60 13.82 -16.88
C GLU A 98 40.16 12.63 -17.67
N ARG A 99 41.15 12.91 -18.50
CA ARG A 99 41.80 11.97 -19.40
C ARG A 99 42.98 11.36 -18.66
N LEU A 100 43.12 10.04 -18.69
CA LEU A 100 44.22 9.35 -18.03
C LEU A 100 45.49 9.46 -18.88
N VAL A 101 46.10 10.65 -18.84
CA VAL A 101 47.33 11.02 -19.54
C VAL A 101 48.22 11.86 -18.60
N PRO A 102 49.55 11.92 -18.82
CA PRO A 102 50.45 12.79 -18.06
C PRO A 102 49.98 14.25 -18.01
N SER A 103 50.32 14.98 -16.94
CA SER A 103 49.83 16.37 -16.74
C SER A 103 50.42 17.41 -17.70
N ASP A 104 51.46 17.04 -18.45
CA ASP A 104 52.07 17.80 -19.54
C ASP A 104 51.49 17.45 -20.92
N ASP A 105 50.65 16.41 -21.02
CA ASP A 105 49.94 16.04 -22.24
C ASP A 105 48.89 17.11 -22.61
N PRO A 106 48.79 17.53 -23.89
CA PRO A 106 47.84 18.55 -24.33
C PRO A 106 46.36 18.16 -24.18
N GLU A 107 46.02 16.88 -24.01
CA GLU A 107 44.66 16.42 -23.70
C GLU A 107 44.34 16.37 -22.19
N SER A 108 45.30 16.67 -21.30
CA SER A 108 45.06 16.77 -19.85
C SER A 108 44.25 18.03 -19.50
N THR A 109 43.04 17.88 -18.93
CA THR A 109 42.22 19.03 -18.52
C THR A 109 42.88 19.81 -17.39
N TYR A 110 43.40 19.11 -16.37
CA TYR A 110 44.23 19.63 -15.30
C TYR A 110 45.48 20.31 -15.85
N GLY A 111 46.21 19.67 -16.78
CA GLY A 111 47.39 20.26 -17.40
C GLY A 111 47.10 21.59 -18.09
N LEU A 112 46.03 21.65 -18.88
CA LEU A 112 45.58 22.87 -19.53
C LEU A 112 45.16 23.95 -18.52
N TYR A 113 44.37 23.61 -17.47
CA TYR A 113 44.01 24.59 -16.43
C TYR A 113 45.20 25.04 -15.58
N LYS A 114 46.16 24.15 -15.27
CA LYS A 114 47.40 24.46 -14.56
C LYS A 114 48.18 25.53 -15.32
N ASN A 115 48.46 25.28 -16.59
CA ASN A 115 49.26 26.16 -17.42
C ASN A 115 48.53 27.48 -17.78
N GLN A 116 47.22 27.44 -18.00
CA GLN A 116 46.47 28.58 -18.54
C GLN A 116 45.71 29.43 -17.50
N LEU A 117 45.31 28.86 -16.35
CA LEU A 117 44.51 29.53 -15.33
C LEU A 117 45.20 29.57 -13.96
N PHE A 118 45.63 28.43 -13.41
CA PHE A 118 46.10 28.37 -12.01
C PHE A 118 47.42 29.13 -11.79
N THR A 119 48.26 29.27 -12.81
CA THR A 119 49.43 30.20 -12.78
C THR A 119 49.05 31.69 -12.67
N LYS A 120 47.78 32.05 -12.81
CA LYS A 120 47.27 33.44 -12.87
C LYS A 120 46.30 33.80 -11.74
N ILE A 121 45.95 32.86 -10.85
CA ILE A 121 45.02 33.08 -9.73
C ILE A 121 45.57 32.43 -8.45
N ASN A 122 45.21 32.96 -7.28
CA ASN A 122 45.78 32.58 -5.98
C ASN A 122 45.16 31.30 -5.38
N ILE A 123 45.09 30.19 -6.12
CA ILE A 123 44.65 28.88 -5.59
C ILE A 123 45.86 28.12 -5.02
N PRO A 124 45.82 27.65 -3.76
CA PRO A 124 46.85 26.78 -3.20
C PRO A 124 46.86 25.39 -3.87
N GLU A 125 48.03 24.85 -4.17
CA GLU A 125 48.15 23.57 -4.90
C GLU A 125 47.50 22.41 -4.14
N GLU A 126 47.57 22.40 -2.81
CA GLU A 126 46.95 21.39 -1.95
C GLU A 126 45.40 21.40 -1.99
N ARG A 127 44.80 22.39 -2.66
CA ARG A 127 43.35 22.51 -2.90
C ARG A 127 42.95 22.23 -4.35
N ILE A 128 43.87 21.72 -5.17
CA ILE A 128 43.58 21.29 -6.54
C ILE A 128 43.61 19.76 -6.59
N LEU A 129 42.41 19.16 -6.59
CA LEU A 129 42.23 17.72 -6.66
C LEU A 129 42.45 17.27 -8.10
N ALA A 130 43.66 16.81 -8.40
CA ALA A 130 44.03 16.14 -9.65
C ALA A 130 44.00 14.61 -9.51
N ILE A 131 43.76 13.91 -10.63
CA ILE A 131 43.94 12.47 -10.75
C ILE A 131 45.44 12.11 -10.69
N ASP A 132 45.77 10.87 -10.33
CA ASP A 132 47.14 10.35 -10.47
C ASP A 132 47.24 9.51 -11.76
N PRO A 133 47.89 10.03 -12.83
CA PRO A 133 47.99 9.32 -14.10
C PRO A 133 49.00 8.15 -14.10
N SER A 134 49.73 7.93 -12.99
CA SER A 134 50.59 6.75 -12.85
C SER A 134 49.83 5.48 -12.45
N LEU A 135 48.59 5.63 -11.96
CA LEU A 135 47.74 4.52 -11.52
C LEU A 135 46.91 3.94 -12.68
N PRO A 136 46.63 2.63 -12.69
CA PRO A 136 45.64 2.03 -13.59
C PRO A 136 44.27 2.73 -13.48
N VAL A 137 43.54 2.86 -14.59
CA VAL A 137 42.31 3.69 -14.67
C VAL A 137 41.29 3.44 -13.55
N GLN A 138 41.13 2.20 -13.10
CA GLN A 138 40.24 1.83 -11.99
C GLN A 138 40.77 2.33 -10.64
N GLU A 139 42.05 2.08 -10.34
CA GLU A 139 42.71 2.54 -9.11
C GLU A 139 42.81 4.06 -9.05
N CYS A 140 43.08 4.69 -10.20
CA CYS A 140 43.03 6.15 -10.38
C CYS A 140 41.63 6.73 -10.07
N ALA A 141 40.56 6.07 -10.53
CA ALA A 141 39.20 6.49 -10.23
C ALA A 141 38.82 6.29 -8.75
N ASP A 142 39.34 5.25 -8.09
CA ASP A 142 39.10 5.01 -6.67
C ASP A 142 39.96 5.91 -5.76
N ASP A 143 41.21 6.24 -6.13
CA ASP A 143 42.01 7.31 -5.52
C ASP A 143 41.32 8.67 -5.65
N TYR A 144 40.86 9.02 -6.85
CA TYR A 144 40.15 10.27 -7.08
C TYR A 144 38.83 10.32 -6.32
N ALA A 145 38.13 9.19 -6.20
CA ALA A 145 36.99 9.08 -5.31
C ALA A 145 37.41 9.26 -3.85
N GLY A 146 38.55 8.73 -3.40
CA GLY A 146 39.10 8.93 -2.05
C GLY A 146 39.37 10.41 -1.74
N LYS A 147 40.03 11.11 -2.68
CA LYS A 147 40.29 12.56 -2.62
C LYS A 147 39.00 13.40 -2.51
N LEU A 148 37.87 12.89 -3.02
CA LEU A 148 36.56 13.53 -2.96
C LEU A 148 35.67 13.03 -1.80
N ARG A 149 35.85 11.80 -1.31
CA ARG A 149 35.01 11.15 -0.27
C ARG A 149 35.48 11.50 1.13
N LYS A 150 35.02 12.66 1.62
CA LYS A 150 34.74 12.79 3.07
C LYS A 150 33.32 12.39 3.47
N GLU A 151 32.42 12.11 2.52
CA GLU A 151 31.19 11.31 2.74
C GLU A 151 30.76 10.48 1.48
N CYS A 152 30.19 9.28 1.73
CA CYS A 152 29.39 8.41 0.85
C CYS A 152 29.95 7.82 -0.48
N GLN A 153 29.37 6.69 -0.92
CA GLN A 153 29.97 5.74 -1.89
C GLN A 153 29.68 6.01 -3.39
N LYS A 154 30.62 5.56 -4.24
CA LYS A 154 30.63 5.54 -5.74
C LYS A 154 30.27 6.86 -6.43
N ILE A 155 31.06 7.87 -6.11
CA ILE A 155 31.01 9.21 -6.69
C ILE A 155 31.82 9.38 -8.00
N VAL A 156 32.89 8.60 -8.22
CA VAL A 156 33.70 8.60 -9.46
C VAL A 156 33.58 7.24 -10.15
N ALA A 157 33.70 7.21 -11.48
CA ALA A 157 33.79 5.99 -12.28
C ALA A 157 34.93 6.09 -13.32
N PRO A 158 35.66 4.99 -13.59
CA PRO A 158 36.55 4.90 -14.74
C PRO A 158 35.75 4.64 -16.03
N ILE A 159 36.27 5.15 -17.13
CA ILE A 159 35.87 4.80 -18.50
C ILE A 159 37.14 4.27 -19.18
N SER A 160 37.07 3.12 -19.85
CA SER A 160 38.21 2.52 -20.54
C SER A 160 38.09 2.55 -22.07
N ASP A 161 36.91 2.92 -22.57
CA ASP A 161 36.41 2.71 -23.93
C ASP A 161 35.75 3.96 -24.53
N SER A 162 36.15 5.16 -24.09
CA SER A 162 35.50 6.41 -24.52
C SER A 162 35.53 6.54 -26.05
N PRO A 163 34.38 6.80 -26.71
CA PRO A 163 34.29 6.91 -28.17
C PRO A 163 34.95 8.19 -28.72
N LYS A 164 35.60 8.98 -27.86
CA LYS A 164 36.44 10.13 -28.22
C LYS A 164 37.83 9.92 -27.62
N PRO A 165 38.91 10.02 -28.40
CA PRO A 165 40.26 9.86 -27.88
C PRO A 165 40.57 10.92 -26.79
N PRO A 166 41.45 10.60 -25.81
CA PRO A 166 41.89 9.26 -25.46
C PRO A 166 40.74 8.43 -24.82
N PRO A 167 40.76 7.09 -24.96
CA PRO A 167 39.67 6.22 -24.53
C PRO A 167 39.58 6.06 -23.00
N GLN A 168 40.71 6.15 -22.29
CA GLN A 168 40.78 6.01 -20.83
C GLN A 168 40.57 7.33 -20.11
N ARG A 169 39.58 7.37 -19.21
CA ARG A 169 39.14 8.57 -18.49
C ARG A 169 38.64 8.24 -17.08
N VAL A 170 38.57 9.26 -16.25
CA VAL A 170 38.01 9.23 -14.90
C VAL A 170 36.93 10.31 -14.82
N THR A 171 35.69 9.93 -14.52
CA THR A 171 34.52 10.83 -14.56
C THR A 171 33.74 10.85 -13.26
N LEU A 172 33.15 12.00 -12.92
CA LEU A 172 32.12 12.07 -11.88
C LEU A 172 30.85 11.36 -12.36
N THR A 173 30.23 10.61 -11.46
CA THR A 173 28.96 9.93 -11.75
C THR A 173 27.76 10.89 -11.62
N LEU A 174 26.67 10.59 -12.32
CA LEU A 174 25.46 11.41 -12.32
C LEU A 174 24.92 11.75 -10.89
N PRO A 175 24.95 10.83 -9.89
CA PRO A 175 24.63 11.18 -8.51
C PRO A 175 25.39 12.37 -7.95
N VAL A 176 26.68 12.54 -8.27
CA VAL A 176 27.51 13.67 -7.80
C VAL A 176 27.12 14.98 -8.48
N VAL A 177 26.91 14.92 -9.80
CA VAL A 177 26.46 16.07 -10.59
C VAL A 177 25.10 16.56 -10.09
N ASN A 178 24.24 15.65 -9.65
CA ASN A 178 22.94 15.97 -9.04
C ASN A 178 23.03 16.41 -7.57
N ALA A 179 24.14 16.19 -6.86
CA ALA A 179 24.19 16.24 -5.40
C ALA A 179 24.29 17.66 -4.78
N ALA A 180 24.21 18.77 -5.52
CA ALA A 180 24.39 20.09 -4.90
C ALA A 180 23.58 21.28 -5.53
N ARG A 181 24.12 22.52 -5.44
CA ARG A 181 23.46 23.85 -5.61
C ARG A 181 23.95 24.93 -6.67
N CYS A 182 25.07 24.86 -7.47
CA CYS A 182 25.47 25.56 -8.79
C CYS A 182 26.23 24.78 -9.96
N VAL A 183 25.56 23.91 -10.76
CA VAL A 183 25.87 23.38 -12.11
C VAL A 183 25.69 24.50 -13.12
N ILE A 184 26.48 24.48 -14.18
CA ILE A 184 26.28 25.30 -15.37
C ILE A 184 26.61 24.47 -16.62
N PHE A 185 25.64 24.29 -17.53
CA PHE A 185 25.90 23.69 -18.85
C PHE A 185 26.32 24.79 -19.84
N VAL A 186 27.60 24.85 -20.19
CA VAL A 186 28.15 25.88 -21.10
C VAL A 186 28.23 25.33 -22.53
N CYS A 187 27.39 25.84 -23.43
CA CYS A 187 27.31 25.38 -24.82
C CYS A 187 27.66 26.48 -25.82
N THR A 188 28.65 26.20 -26.67
CA THR A 188 29.12 27.09 -27.76
C THR A 188 29.19 26.32 -29.08
N GLY A 189 28.78 26.98 -30.17
CA GLY A 189 28.82 26.44 -31.54
C GLY A 189 27.54 25.72 -31.99
N GLY A 190 27.17 25.91 -33.27
CA GLY A 190 25.90 25.44 -33.84
C GLY A 190 25.70 23.92 -33.86
N SER A 191 26.78 23.13 -33.87
CA SER A 191 26.71 21.65 -33.83
C SER A 191 26.09 21.10 -32.54
N LYS A 192 26.04 21.89 -31.46
CA LYS A 192 25.38 21.52 -30.19
C LYS A 192 23.90 21.91 -30.16
N ALA A 193 23.42 22.72 -31.11
CA ALA A 193 22.05 23.22 -31.13
C ALA A 193 20.97 22.11 -31.20
N PRO A 194 21.14 20.99 -31.95
CA PRO A 194 20.14 19.91 -31.94
C PRO A 194 20.00 19.23 -30.58
N VAL A 195 21.13 18.97 -29.90
CA VAL A 195 21.14 18.37 -28.55
C VAL A 195 20.60 19.35 -27.52
N LEU A 196 20.96 20.63 -27.62
CA LEU A 196 20.43 21.69 -26.74
C LEU A 196 18.93 21.88 -26.96
N LYS A 197 18.44 21.79 -28.20
CA LYS A 197 17.01 21.84 -28.53
C LYS A 197 16.27 20.64 -27.94
N ALA A 198 16.79 19.42 -28.07
CA ALA A 198 16.22 18.26 -27.39
C ALA A 198 16.16 18.47 -25.87
N PHE A 199 17.27 18.89 -25.25
CA PHE A 199 17.39 19.10 -23.80
C PHE A 199 16.48 20.22 -23.25
N ILE A 200 16.26 21.30 -24.01
CA ILE A 200 15.40 22.43 -23.61
C ILE A 200 13.91 22.14 -23.88
N TYR A 201 13.56 21.54 -25.02
CA TYR A 201 12.15 21.38 -25.43
C TYR A 201 11.47 20.12 -24.89
N PHE A 202 12.19 19.04 -24.54
CA PHE A 202 11.57 17.84 -23.94
C PHE A 202 11.09 18.05 -22.48
N LEU A 203 11.30 19.23 -21.88
CA LEU A 203 11.00 19.50 -20.47
C LEU A 203 10.19 20.81 -20.26
N SER A 204 9.29 21.12 -21.20
CA SER A 204 8.45 22.34 -21.14
C SER A 204 7.10 22.20 -21.87
N PRO A 205 6.02 21.76 -21.19
CA PRO A 205 4.66 21.87 -21.71
C PRO A 205 3.97 23.15 -21.22
N LEU A 206 4.18 24.29 -21.90
CA LEU A 206 3.16 25.36 -22.07
C LEU A 206 3.69 26.49 -22.99
N LEU A 207 3.27 26.51 -24.26
CA LEU A 207 3.04 27.77 -25.01
C LEU A 207 2.16 27.55 -26.25
N SER A 208 1.11 26.75 -26.08
CA SER A 208 -0.06 26.76 -26.95
C SER A 208 -0.91 28.01 -26.66
N LEU A 209 -0.40 29.20 -27.00
CA LEU A 209 -1.14 30.47 -26.99
C LEU A 209 -0.31 31.58 -27.65
N LEU A 210 -0.21 31.54 -28.98
CA LEU A 210 -0.27 32.70 -29.89
C LEU A 210 -0.19 32.20 -31.35
N ASN A 211 -1.29 32.39 -32.07
CA ASN A 211 -1.42 32.11 -33.50
C ASN A 211 -0.45 33.05 -34.28
N THR A 212 0.23 32.61 -35.33
CA THR A 212 -0.26 32.72 -36.72
C THR A 212 0.62 31.96 -37.71
N GLY A 213 0.01 31.37 -38.74
CA GLY A 213 0.69 30.95 -39.97
C GLY A 213 0.88 29.42 -40.11
N PRO A 214 0.56 28.83 -41.29
CA PRO A 214 0.60 27.38 -41.47
C PRO A 214 2.02 26.88 -41.76
N VAL A 215 2.51 25.97 -40.92
CA VAL A 215 3.59 25.05 -41.31
C VAL A 215 2.95 23.70 -41.62
N LEU A 216 2.77 23.41 -42.91
CA LEU A 216 2.42 22.07 -43.39
C LEU A 216 3.59 21.11 -43.08
N GLY A 217 3.53 20.46 -41.93
CA GLY A 217 4.35 19.32 -41.57
C GLY A 217 3.60 18.02 -41.79
N TYR A 218 3.41 17.62 -43.05
CA TYR A 218 2.84 16.32 -43.40
C TYR A 218 3.81 15.21 -42.94
N PHE A 219 3.41 14.41 -41.95
CA PHE A 219 4.14 13.22 -41.53
C PHE A 219 3.26 11.99 -41.71
N HIS A 220 3.79 11.06 -42.49
CA HIS A 220 3.11 9.86 -42.96
C HIS A 220 2.72 8.92 -41.80
N GLU A 221 1.63 8.19 -42.00
CA GLU A 221 1.34 6.99 -41.20
C GLU A 221 2.47 5.95 -41.33
N GLU A 222 2.52 5.04 -40.37
CA GLU A 222 3.46 3.91 -40.23
C GLU A 222 4.91 4.22 -39.82
N ARG A 223 5.15 4.12 -38.50
CA ARG A 223 6.23 3.26 -37.97
C ARG A 223 5.75 2.42 -36.79
N TRP A 224 5.01 1.36 -37.14
CA TRP A 224 5.07 0.13 -36.35
C TRP A 224 6.45 -0.49 -36.59
N SER A 225 7.36 -0.35 -35.63
CA SER A 225 8.58 -1.16 -35.55
C SER A 225 8.43 -2.10 -34.37
N PRO A 226 8.31 -3.43 -34.58
CA PRO A 226 8.30 -4.36 -33.47
C PRO A 226 9.68 -4.36 -32.82
N GLU A 227 9.79 -3.81 -31.61
CA GLU A 227 10.85 -4.25 -30.71
C GLU A 227 10.73 -5.78 -30.57
N SER A 228 11.88 -6.45 -30.52
CA SER A 228 11.98 -7.92 -30.55
C SER A 228 10.95 -8.60 -29.64
N PRO A 229 10.26 -9.67 -30.08
CA PRO A 229 9.16 -10.32 -29.34
C PRO A 229 9.57 -11.06 -28.06
N LEU A 230 10.71 -10.69 -27.46
CA LEU A 230 11.36 -11.33 -26.31
C LEU A 230 11.21 -10.53 -24.99
N LEU A 231 10.79 -9.26 -25.03
CA LEU A 231 10.69 -8.42 -23.82
C LEU A 231 9.25 -8.07 -23.45
N ALA A 232 8.95 -8.10 -22.14
CA ALA A 232 7.66 -7.68 -21.61
C ALA A 232 7.43 -6.16 -21.82
N PRO A 233 6.19 -5.69 -22.04
CA PRO A 233 5.87 -4.25 -22.09
C PRO A 233 6.34 -3.49 -20.84
N ARG A 234 6.67 -2.21 -20.99
CA ARG A 234 7.00 -1.29 -19.88
C ARG A 234 5.73 -0.88 -19.13
N VAL A 235 5.67 -1.15 -17.84
CA VAL A 235 4.52 -0.79 -16.98
C VAL A 235 4.96 0.24 -15.95
N VAL A 236 4.20 1.33 -15.80
CA VAL A 236 4.31 2.23 -14.65
C VAL A 236 3.25 1.86 -13.62
N LEU A 237 3.66 1.57 -12.39
CA LEU A 237 2.75 1.44 -11.25
C LEU A 237 2.66 2.79 -10.53
N ALA A 238 1.51 3.44 -10.60
CA ALA A 238 1.24 4.68 -9.88
C ALA A 238 0.62 4.38 -8.52
N ILE A 239 1.37 4.68 -7.47
CA ILE A 239 1.05 4.44 -6.06
C ILE A 239 0.90 5.81 -5.39
N ILE A 240 -0.33 6.18 -5.01
CA ILE A 240 -0.61 7.46 -4.34
C ILE A 240 -1.16 7.15 -2.96
N CYS A 241 -0.44 7.58 -1.92
CA CYS A 241 -0.77 7.21 -0.54
C CYS A 241 -1.15 8.41 0.33
N ARG A 242 -2.23 8.25 1.09
CA ARG A 242 -2.60 9.13 2.19
C ARG A 242 -3.09 8.30 3.38
N ASN A 243 -2.41 8.40 4.51
CA ASN A 243 -2.73 7.70 5.76
C ASN A 243 -2.85 6.16 5.62
N ALA A 244 -1.88 5.56 4.94
CA ALA A 244 -1.83 4.15 4.57
C ALA A 244 -0.86 3.30 5.43
N GLU A 245 -0.37 3.78 6.57
CA GLU A 245 0.60 3.05 7.41
C GLU A 245 0.15 1.61 7.71
N HIS A 246 -1.14 1.43 7.97
CA HIS A 246 -1.77 0.16 8.29
C HIS A 246 -1.79 -0.84 7.12
N SER A 247 -1.85 -0.37 5.87
CA SER A 247 -2.02 -1.21 4.68
C SER A 247 -0.74 -1.45 3.90
N LEU A 248 0.19 -0.49 3.93
CA LEU A 248 1.46 -0.54 3.20
C LEU A 248 2.24 -1.85 3.38
N PRO A 249 2.38 -2.48 4.57
CA PRO A 249 3.12 -3.73 4.70
C PRO A 249 2.57 -4.84 3.78
N HIS A 250 1.26 -5.07 3.79
CA HIS A 250 0.63 -6.13 2.99
C HIS A 250 0.50 -5.73 1.51
N PHE A 251 0.18 -4.47 1.24
CA PHE A 251 0.10 -3.90 -0.11
C PHE A 251 1.44 -3.99 -0.86
N LEU A 252 2.52 -3.48 -0.27
CA LEU A 252 3.84 -3.49 -0.90
C LEU A 252 4.37 -4.92 -1.06
N GLY A 253 4.04 -5.82 -0.13
CA GLY A 253 4.26 -7.26 -0.30
C GLY A 253 3.56 -7.85 -1.53
N ALA A 254 2.32 -7.45 -1.82
CA ALA A 254 1.62 -7.84 -3.04
C ALA A 254 2.31 -7.30 -4.31
N ILE A 255 2.72 -6.02 -4.32
CA ILE A 255 3.49 -5.41 -5.43
C ILE A 255 4.82 -6.14 -5.68
N GLU A 256 5.57 -6.47 -4.63
CA GLU A 256 6.79 -7.29 -4.71
C GLU A 256 6.54 -8.64 -5.36
N ARG A 257 5.41 -9.29 -5.05
CA ARG A 257 5.08 -10.64 -5.53
C ARG A 257 4.42 -10.68 -6.92
N LEU A 258 4.13 -9.54 -7.55
CA LEU A 258 3.67 -9.51 -8.95
C LEU A 258 4.67 -10.24 -9.87
N ASN A 259 4.17 -11.24 -10.59
CA ASN A 259 4.91 -12.09 -11.52
C ASN A 259 5.12 -11.37 -12.87
N TYR A 260 5.89 -10.30 -12.83
CA TYR A 260 6.20 -9.46 -13.97
C TYR A 260 7.66 -8.97 -13.82
N PRO A 261 8.45 -8.88 -14.92
CA PRO A 261 9.85 -8.47 -14.83
C PRO A 261 9.98 -7.09 -14.18
N LYS A 262 10.70 -7.02 -13.05
CA LYS A 262 10.79 -5.80 -12.23
C LYS A 262 11.58 -4.70 -12.95
N ASP A 263 12.58 -5.09 -13.75
CA ASP A 263 13.31 -4.27 -14.72
C ASP A 263 12.45 -3.72 -15.88
N ARG A 264 11.19 -4.15 -15.99
CA ARG A 264 10.16 -3.61 -16.89
C ARG A 264 9.01 -2.92 -16.14
N ILE A 265 9.11 -2.78 -14.82
CA ILE A 265 8.22 -1.97 -13.99
C ILE A 265 8.94 -0.71 -13.52
N ALA A 266 8.36 0.46 -13.80
CA ALA A 266 8.69 1.71 -13.14
C ALA A 266 7.71 1.98 -11.99
N LEU A 267 8.20 2.46 -10.85
CA LEU A 267 7.39 2.87 -9.72
C LEU A 267 7.23 4.40 -9.73
N TRP A 268 6.00 4.89 -9.79
CA TRP A 268 5.68 6.30 -9.60
C TRP A 268 4.95 6.44 -8.27
N VAL A 269 5.62 6.99 -7.26
CA VAL A 269 5.11 6.99 -5.88
C VAL A 269 5.00 8.41 -5.33
N ALA A 270 3.80 8.77 -4.87
CA ALA A 270 3.53 10.07 -4.28
C ALA A 270 2.80 9.96 -2.94
N THR A 271 3.03 10.91 -2.05
CA THR A 271 2.23 11.06 -0.82
C THR A 271 1.39 12.33 -0.83
N ASP A 272 0.31 12.32 -0.04
CA ASP A 272 -0.53 13.49 0.17
C ASP A 272 -0.91 13.65 1.65
N ASN A 273 -0.33 14.64 2.35
CA ASN A 273 -0.82 15.10 3.66
C ASN A 273 -1.07 13.95 4.67
N ASN A 274 -0.01 13.21 4.99
CA ASN A 274 -0.06 12.12 5.97
C ASN A 274 -0.09 12.63 7.41
N ALA A 275 -0.84 11.94 8.27
CA ALA A 275 -0.84 12.11 9.73
C ALA A 275 -0.20 10.89 10.45
N ASP A 276 0.29 9.92 9.69
CA ASP A 276 0.86 8.63 10.11
C ASP A 276 2.24 8.38 9.45
N ASN A 277 2.85 7.22 9.66
CA ASN A 277 4.20 6.92 9.15
C ASN A 277 4.25 6.55 7.65
N THR A 278 3.18 6.76 6.87
CA THR A 278 3.10 6.44 5.42
C THR A 278 4.31 6.94 4.63
N THR A 279 4.71 8.21 4.82
CA THR A 279 5.85 8.80 4.10
C THR A 279 7.17 8.12 4.44
N TYR A 280 7.34 7.68 5.70
CA TYR A 280 8.55 6.99 6.16
C TYR A 280 8.63 5.57 5.62
N LEU A 281 7.54 4.79 5.75
CA LEU A 281 7.49 3.40 5.27
C LEU A 281 7.70 3.32 3.75
N LEU A 282 7.06 4.20 2.96
CA LEU A 282 7.30 4.25 1.52
C LEU A 282 8.76 4.59 1.19
N ARG A 283 9.37 5.56 1.90
CA ARG A 283 10.76 5.93 1.68
C ARG A 283 11.71 4.77 1.97
N ASP A 284 11.55 4.08 3.10
CA ASP A 284 12.41 2.95 3.48
C ASP A 284 12.27 1.79 2.47
N TRP A 285 11.03 1.41 2.14
CA TRP A 285 10.75 0.41 1.11
C TRP A 285 11.39 0.77 -0.23
N LEU A 286 11.21 2.00 -0.72
CA LEU A 286 11.80 2.45 -1.98
C LEU A 286 13.33 2.41 -1.96
N ILE A 287 13.98 2.80 -0.86
CA ILE A 287 15.44 2.70 -0.71
C ILE A 287 15.89 1.24 -0.86
N ASN A 288 15.13 0.30 -0.28
CA ASN A 288 15.42 -1.13 -0.29
C ASN A 288 15.13 -1.82 -1.63
N VAL A 289 14.12 -1.36 -2.39
CA VAL A 289 13.71 -2.01 -3.67
C VAL A 289 14.16 -1.29 -4.94
N GLN A 290 14.62 -0.03 -4.90
CA GLN A 290 14.94 0.78 -6.10
C GLN A 290 15.84 0.10 -7.14
N LYS A 291 16.75 -0.79 -6.71
CA LYS A 291 17.68 -1.52 -7.61
C LYS A 291 17.03 -2.70 -8.35
N LEU A 292 15.83 -3.11 -7.93
CA LEU A 292 15.07 -4.20 -8.54
C LEU A 292 14.18 -3.69 -9.67
N TYR A 293 13.72 -2.45 -9.58
CA TYR A 293 12.77 -1.84 -10.51
C TYR A 293 13.47 -1.05 -11.62
N HIS A 294 12.82 -0.92 -12.78
CA HIS A 294 13.36 -0.18 -13.93
C HIS A 294 13.73 1.28 -13.59
N TYR A 295 12.84 1.92 -12.84
CA TYR A 295 12.92 3.31 -12.45
C TYR A 295 12.05 3.54 -11.21
N VAL A 296 12.43 4.50 -10.39
CA VAL A 296 11.69 4.91 -9.20
C VAL A 296 11.58 6.42 -9.17
N GLU A 297 10.34 6.91 -9.14
CA GLU A 297 10.01 8.31 -8.92
C GLU A 297 9.37 8.48 -7.54
N TRP A 298 9.94 9.37 -6.72
CA TRP A 298 9.45 9.64 -5.37
C TRP A 298 9.02 11.11 -5.25
N ARG A 299 7.75 11.32 -4.91
CA ARG A 299 7.12 12.64 -4.76
C ARG A 299 6.47 12.80 -3.38
N PRO A 300 7.27 13.00 -2.31
CA PRO A 300 6.74 13.26 -0.98
C PRO A 300 6.04 14.61 -0.94
N LYS A 301 4.93 14.71 -0.19
CA LYS A 301 4.27 15.98 0.14
C LYS A 301 4.31 16.26 1.63
N GLU A 302 5.47 16.72 2.11
CA GLU A 302 5.64 17.28 3.46
C GLU A 302 6.63 18.45 3.43
N LYS A 303 6.26 19.57 4.06
CA LYS A 303 7.25 20.38 4.77
C LYS A 303 7.54 19.62 6.08
N PRO A 304 8.80 19.32 6.44
CA PRO A 304 9.08 18.52 7.62
C PRO A 304 8.62 19.23 8.89
N ARG A 305 7.83 18.56 9.74
CA ARG A 305 7.73 18.90 11.17
C ARG A 305 8.94 18.29 11.86
N PHE A 306 9.69 19.11 12.59
CA PHE A 306 10.96 18.73 13.19
C PHE A 306 10.79 17.64 14.26
N VAL A 307 11.42 16.48 14.02
CA VAL A 307 11.92 15.61 15.10
C VAL A 307 13.43 15.83 15.16
N LYS A 308 13.93 16.38 16.27
CA LYS A 308 15.37 16.57 16.51
C LYS A 308 16.04 15.21 16.69
N LEU A 309 16.89 14.81 15.75
CA LEU A 309 17.91 13.79 15.94
C LEU A 309 19.22 14.25 15.29
N CYS A 310 20.16 14.61 16.16
CA CYS A 310 21.61 14.83 16.04
C CYS A 310 22.21 15.45 14.75
N ASP A 311 23.02 16.48 14.97
CA ASP A 311 23.79 17.20 13.97
C ASP A 311 24.83 16.34 13.24
N HIS A 312 25.01 16.59 11.93
CA HIS A 312 26.30 17.05 11.40
C HIS A 312 26.11 17.79 10.06
N HIS A 313 26.96 18.80 9.82
CA HIS A 313 26.85 19.73 8.69
C HIS A 313 27.59 19.25 7.44
N LEU A 314 26.98 19.42 6.26
CA LEU A 314 27.70 19.58 4.99
C LEU A 314 26.99 20.58 4.07
N THR A 315 27.76 21.52 3.50
CA THR A 315 27.29 22.59 2.61
C THR A 315 28.02 22.53 1.26
N GLY A 316 27.30 22.54 0.14
CA GLY A 316 27.91 22.39 -1.21
C GLY A 316 27.04 22.90 -2.38
N VAL A 317 27.67 23.21 -3.53
CA VAL A 317 27.04 24.02 -4.60
C VAL A 317 27.28 23.57 -6.09
N VAL A 318 26.54 22.52 -6.58
CA VAL A 318 26.24 22.06 -8.00
C VAL A 318 24.68 21.85 -8.38
N LEU A 319 23.92 22.90 -8.85
CA LEU A 319 22.47 23.32 -9.17
C LEU A 319 21.61 22.26 -9.93
N THR A 320 20.28 22.44 -10.11
CA THR A 320 19.39 23.62 -9.95
C THR A 320 18.22 23.39 -8.99
N GLY A 321 17.81 24.38 -8.17
CA GLY A 321 16.95 24.13 -7.00
C GLY A 321 15.67 24.97 -6.79
N PHE A 322 14.99 24.68 -5.67
CA PHE A 322 13.87 25.44 -5.07
C PHE A 322 14.35 26.23 -3.83
N PHE A 323 13.57 27.24 -3.40
CA PHE A 323 13.90 28.12 -2.26
C PHE A 323 13.24 27.70 -0.93
N SER A 324 13.89 28.05 0.18
CA SER A 324 13.38 27.98 1.56
C SER A 324 12.69 29.30 1.97
N ALA A 325 11.97 29.28 3.10
CA ALA A 325 11.36 30.45 3.73
C ALA A 325 11.54 30.41 5.25
N GLU A 326 11.86 31.56 5.85
CA GLU A 326 11.88 31.80 7.29
C GLU A 326 11.05 33.05 7.61
N LEU A 327 10.25 32.97 8.67
CA LEU A 327 9.88 34.06 9.58
C LEU A 327 8.90 33.52 10.64
N LEU A 328 9.32 33.49 11.90
CA LEU A 328 8.44 33.41 13.06
C LEU A 328 8.94 34.39 14.11
N GLY A 329 8.03 35.28 14.56
CA GLY A 329 8.16 36.07 15.77
C GLY A 329 7.29 35.47 16.87
N GLU A 330 7.65 35.73 18.12
CA GLU A 330 7.11 35.04 19.30
C GLU A 330 5.73 35.55 19.74
N GLY A 331 5.04 34.72 20.55
CA GLY A 331 4.08 35.20 21.55
C GLY A 331 2.60 34.88 21.31
N CYS A 332 2.14 33.70 21.75
CA CYS A 332 0.79 33.57 22.32
C CYS A 332 0.67 32.33 23.25
N THR A 333 -0.25 32.39 24.21
CA THR A 333 -0.31 31.51 25.39
C THR A 333 -1.04 30.17 25.17
N TYR A 334 -0.66 29.17 25.95
CA TYR A 334 -1.29 27.85 25.99
C TYR A 334 -2.68 27.88 26.64
N SER A 335 -3.75 27.73 25.84
CA SER A 335 -5.05 27.15 26.30
C SER A 335 -6.06 26.83 25.19
N ALA A 336 -5.88 27.31 23.94
CA ALA A 336 -6.90 27.20 22.87
C ALA A 336 -6.45 26.45 21.60
N LEU A 337 -5.38 25.64 21.65
CA LEU A 337 -4.75 25.01 20.47
C LEU A 337 -5.12 23.52 20.23
N GLY A 338 -6.14 22.98 20.92
CA GLY A 338 -6.52 21.57 20.79
C GLY A 338 -7.19 21.17 19.47
N ASN A 339 -7.97 22.08 18.85
CA ASN A 339 -8.90 21.72 17.77
C ASN A 339 -8.62 22.38 16.40
N MET A 340 -7.53 23.14 16.23
CA MET A 340 -7.32 23.99 15.03
C MET A 340 -6.08 23.63 14.17
N LEU A 341 -5.49 22.44 14.37
CA LEU A 341 -4.19 22.06 13.77
C LEU A 341 -4.16 20.73 12.97
N LEU A 342 -5.34 20.17 12.66
CA LEU A 342 -5.48 18.82 12.08
C LEU A 342 -6.08 18.75 10.65
N SER A 343 -6.62 19.84 10.11
CA SER A 343 -7.16 19.86 8.74
C SER A 343 -6.04 20.11 7.73
N ALA A 344 -5.83 19.18 6.79
CA ALA A 344 -4.79 19.32 5.77
C ALA A 344 -5.30 19.98 4.48
N TYR A 345 -6.61 20.19 4.40
CA TYR A 345 -7.35 21.01 3.45
C TYR A 345 -8.34 21.91 4.20
N ALA A 346 -8.68 23.07 3.64
CA ALA A 346 -9.65 23.94 4.28
C ALA A 346 -11.03 23.27 4.32
N GLY A 347 -11.65 23.22 5.50
CA GLY A 347 -12.92 22.52 5.72
C GLY A 347 -12.81 20.99 5.86
N GLU A 348 -11.60 20.41 5.90
CA GLU A 348 -11.42 18.99 6.24
C GLU A 348 -11.70 18.76 7.74
N GLU A 349 -12.65 17.89 8.05
CA GLU A 349 -13.13 17.64 9.43
C GLU A 349 -12.43 16.46 10.10
N GLY A 350 -11.85 15.56 9.30
CA GLY A 350 -11.19 14.35 9.74
C GLY A 350 -10.48 13.63 8.60
N PRO A 351 -9.66 12.61 8.89
CA PRO A 351 -8.79 11.95 7.90
C PRO A 351 -9.55 11.23 6.78
N LYS A 352 -10.84 10.92 6.98
CA LYS A 352 -11.72 10.29 5.98
C LYS A 352 -12.69 11.26 5.30
N HIS A 353 -12.71 12.55 5.68
CA HIS A 353 -13.50 13.56 4.94
C HIS A 353 -12.82 13.87 3.59
N TRP A 354 -13.62 13.90 2.53
CA TRP A 354 -13.21 14.22 1.16
C TRP A 354 -13.74 15.58 0.66
N PRO A 355 -13.13 16.71 1.06
CA PRO A 355 -13.47 18.01 0.49
C PRO A 355 -12.97 18.14 -0.95
N ASN A 356 -13.60 19.00 -1.77
CA ASN A 356 -13.22 19.23 -3.17
C ASN A 356 -11.72 19.56 -3.37
N GLN A 357 -11.07 20.20 -2.40
CA GLN A 357 -9.62 20.47 -2.47
C GLN A 357 -8.77 19.19 -2.44
N ARG A 358 -9.21 18.16 -1.69
CA ARG A 358 -8.57 16.83 -1.63
C ARG A 358 -8.74 16.08 -2.95
N TYR A 359 -9.96 16.03 -3.49
CA TYR A 359 -10.22 15.47 -4.82
C TYR A 359 -9.39 16.17 -5.90
N ALA A 360 -9.35 17.50 -5.90
CA ALA A 360 -8.53 18.28 -6.85
C ALA A 360 -7.03 17.98 -6.73
N ARG A 361 -6.52 17.70 -5.53
CA ARG A 361 -5.12 17.27 -5.34
C ARG A 361 -4.89 15.83 -5.81
N LEU A 362 -5.77 14.89 -5.47
CA LEU A 362 -5.67 13.50 -5.92
C LEU A 362 -5.71 13.40 -7.45
N MET A 363 -6.65 14.10 -8.10
CA MET A 363 -6.72 14.21 -9.55
C MET A 363 -5.44 14.78 -10.17
N LYS A 364 -4.85 15.83 -9.57
CA LYS A 364 -3.54 16.37 -10.02
C LYS A 364 -2.39 15.38 -9.85
N LEU A 365 -2.43 14.51 -8.84
CA LEU A 365 -1.43 13.45 -8.65
C LEU A 365 -1.64 12.31 -9.66
N ARG A 366 -2.87 11.84 -9.87
CA ARG A 366 -3.20 10.85 -10.92
C ARG A 366 -2.85 11.37 -12.32
N GLN A 367 -3.07 12.67 -12.58
CA GLN A 367 -2.66 13.33 -13.82
C GLN A 367 -1.13 13.37 -14.00
N ALA A 368 -0.38 13.78 -12.95
CA ALA A 368 1.07 13.80 -13.00
C ALA A 368 1.68 12.40 -13.17
N ALA A 369 1.02 11.35 -12.67
CA ALA A 369 1.39 9.96 -12.93
C ALA A 369 1.16 9.55 -14.39
N LEU A 370 0.05 9.99 -15.00
CA LEU A 370 -0.27 9.77 -16.41
C LEU A 370 0.71 10.48 -17.35
N GLU A 371 1.06 11.72 -17.04
CA GLU A 371 2.09 12.49 -17.75
C GLU A 371 3.48 11.85 -17.58
N GLY A 372 3.89 11.55 -16.33
CA GLY A 372 5.15 10.87 -16.05
C GLY A 372 5.27 9.51 -16.76
N ALA A 373 4.19 8.74 -16.88
CA ALA A 373 4.21 7.48 -17.62
C ALA A 373 4.40 7.66 -19.13
N ARG A 374 3.86 8.73 -19.72
CA ARG A 374 4.11 9.11 -21.11
C ARG A 374 5.55 9.59 -21.30
N ASP A 375 6.06 10.43 -20.38
CA ASP A 375 7.43 10.94 -20.39
C ASP A 375 8.49 9.83 -20.19
N MET A 376 8.13 8.75 -19.49
CA MET A 376 8.94 7.53 -19.32
C MET A 376 8.84 6.53 -20.48
N TRP A 377 8.07 6.84 -21.53
CA TRP A 377 7.79 5.96 -22.67
C TRP A 377 7.28 4.59 -22.19
N ALA A 378 6.32 4.58 -21.27
CA ALA A 378 5.68 3.36 -20.80
C ALA A 378 4.59 2.89 -21.78
N ASP A 379 4.48 1.57 -21.98
CA ASP A 379 3.40 0.97 -22.76
C ASP A 379 2.07 1.02 -21.98
N TYR A 380 2.15 0.88 -20.66
CA TYR A 380 1.00 0.82 -19.77
C TYR A 380 1.21 1.63 -18.49
N LEU A 381 0.11 2.19 -18.00
CA LEU A 381 -0.01 2.77 -16.66
C LEU A 381 -1.02 1.94 -15.86
N MET A 382 -0.60 1.39 -14.72
CA MET A 382 -1.51 0.81 -13.74
C MET A 382 -1.64 1.77 -12.57
N ILE A 383 -2.85 2.26 -12.32
CA ILE A 383 -3.14 2.94 -11.06
C ILE A 383 -3.47 1.87 -10.01
N VAL A 384 -2.88 1.98 -8.82
CA VAL A 384 -3.14 1.05 -7.71
C VAL A 384 -3.26 1.82 -6.39
N ASP A 385 -4.47 1.92 -5.86
CA ASP A 385 -4.74 2.45 -4.52
C ASP A 385 -4.12 1.50 -3.46
N CYS A 386 -3.56 2.09 -2.40
CA CYS A 386 -2.62 1.42 -1.48
C CYS A 386 -3.24 0.46 -0.44
N ASP A 387 -4.57 0.30 -0.47
CA ASP A 387 -5.36 -0.63 0.33
C ASP A 387 -5.84 -1.86 -0.48
N ASN A 388 -5.49 -1.95 -1.76
CA ASN A 388 -5.88 -3.07 -2.62
C ASN A 388 -4.86 -4.22 -2.61
N LEU A 389 -5.29 -5.39 -2.13
CA LEU A 389 -4.45 -6.59 -2.02
C LEU A 389 -4.52 -7.42 -3.30
N LEU A 390 -3.58 -7.19 -4.23
CA LEU A 390 -3.43 -7.98 -5.46
C LEU A 390 -2.87 -9.38 -5.15
N THR A 391 -3.75 -10.34 -4.85
CA THR A 391 -3.38 -11.72 -4.53
C THR A 391 -2.96 -12.52 -5.76
N ASN A 392 -3.50 -12.19 -6.94
CA ASN A 392 -3.15 -12.84 -8.19
C ASN A 392 -1.88 -12.22 -8.78
N ARG A 393 -0.78 -12.97 -8.68
CA ARG A 393 0.56 -12.52 -9.12
C ARG A 393 0.62 -12.23 -10.63
N ASP A 394 -0.22 -12.87 -11.44
CA ASP A 394 -0.23 -12.70 -12.91
C ASP A 394 -1.09 -11.52 -13.38
N VAL A 395 -1.74 -10.77 -12.48
CA VAL A 395 -2.79 -9.77 -12.82
C VAL A 395 -2.40 -8.83 -13.97
N LEU A 396 -1.15 -8.35 -14.03
CA LEU A 396 -0.64 -7.53 -15.14
C LEU A 396 -0.76 -8.25 -16.49
N TRP A 397 -0.28 -9.49 -16.59
CA TRP A 397 -0.38 -10.30 -17.81
C TRP A 397 -1.84 -10.59 -18.21
N ARG A 398 -2.71 -10.82 -17.23
CA ARG A 398 -4.14 -11.09 -17.46
C ARG A 398 -4.84 -9.87 -18.06
N LEU A 399 -4.61 -8.68 -17.49
CA LEU A 399 -5.17 -7.42 -17.97
C LEU A 399 -4.60 -6.99 -19.33
N ILE A 400 -3.29 -7.11 -19.53
CA ILE A 400 -2.61 -6.86 -20.82
C ILE A 400 -3.23 -7.71 -21.94
N ARG A 401 -3.53 -8.99 -21.68
CA ARG A 401 -4.13 -9.93 -22.64
C ARG A 401 -5.56 -9.60 -23.05
N GLU A 402 -6.35 -8.87 -22.26
CA GLU A 402 -7.70 -8.44 -22.67
C GLU A 402 -7.68 -7.35 -23.77
N ASN A 403 -6.51 -6.75 -24.03
CA ASN A 403 -6.28 -5.76 -25.10
C ASN A 403 -7.31 -4.62 -25.09
N LYS A 404 -7.56 -4.03 -23.92
CA LYS A 404 -8.48 -2.89 -23.72
C LYS A 404 -7.70 -1.61 -23.44
N THR A 405 -8.29 -0.47 -23.76
CA THR A 405 -7.67 0.85 -23.48
C THR A 405 -7.69 1.16 -21.98
N ILE A 406 -8.78 0.81 -21.28
CA ILE A 406 -8.88 0.83 -19.81
C ILE A 406 -9.50 -0.49 -19.36
N VAL A 407 -8.85 -1.22 -18.45
CA VAL A 407 -9.39 -2.44 -17.84
C VAL A 407 -9.00 -2.58 -16.37
N ALA A 408 -9.99 -2.88 -15.53
CA ALA A 408 -9.80 -3.20 -14.13
C ALA A 408 -9.86 -4.71 -13.87
N PRO A 409 -9.03 -5.25 -12.96
CA PRO A 409 -9.32 -6.53 -12.32
C PRO A 409 -10.51 -6.33 -11.37
N MET A 410 -11.49 -7.23 -11.38
CA MET A 410 -12.53 -7.23 -10.36
C MET A 410 -11.91 -7.67 -9.03
N LEU A 411 -11.95 -6.78 -8.05
CA LEU A 411 -11.45 -7.02 -6.70
C LEU A 411 -12.62 -7.44 -5.79
N GLU A 412 -12.36 -8.40 -4.90
CA GLU A 412 -13.33 -8.90 -3.94
C GLU A 412 -13.34 -8.06 -2.65
N SER A 413 -14.52 -7.66 -2.22
CA SER A 413 -14.75 -7.01 -0.92
C SER A 413 -15.82 -7.76 -0.13
N ARG A 414 -16.04 -7.30 1.10
CA ARG A 414 -17.28 -7.58 1.82
C ARG A 414 -18.52 -7.01 1.10
N ALA A 415 -19.66 -7.64 1.36
CA ALA A 415 -21.00 -7.19 0.98
C ALA A 415 -21.17 -6.96 -0.54
N ALA A 416 -21.90 -5.91 -0.92
CA ALA A 416 -22.23 -5.59 -2.32
C ALA A 416 -21.36 -4.46 -2.90
N TYR A 417 -20.30 -4.05 -2.23
CA TYR A 417 -19.31 -3.12 -2.77
C TYR A 417 -18.42 -3.80 -3.84
N SER A 418 -17.81 -3.01 -4.72
CA SER A 418 -16.82 -3.46 -5.71
C SER A 418 -16.12 -2.27 -6.33
N ASN A 419 -15.04 -2.53 -7.09
CA ASN A 419 -14.25 -1.51 -7.77
C ASN A 419 -14.79 -1.08 -9.16
N PHE A 420 -16.09 -1.29 -9.42
CA PHE A 420 -16.73 -0.94 -10.69
C PHE A 420 -18.22 -0.64 -10.52
N TRP A 421 -18.80 0.16 -11.43
CA TRP A 421 -20.24 0.36 -11.51
C TRP A 421 -20.83 -0.34 -12.72
N CYS A 422 -21.92 -1.08 -12.54
CA CYS A 422 -22.62 -1.78 -13.62
C CYS A 422 -23.57 -0.89 -14.44
N GLY A 423 -23.79 0.35 -14.00
CA GLY A 423 -24.71 1.31 -14.57
C GLY A 423 -24.52 2.67 -13.92
N MET A 424 -24.97 3.72 -14.60
CA MET A 424 -24.86 5.11 -14.16
C MET A 424 -26.13 5.88 -14.56
N THR A 425 -26.50 6.94 -13.84
CA THR A 425 -27.59 7.84 -14.21
C THR A 425 -27.13 8.87 -15.25
N ALA A 426 -28.04 9.73 -15.75
CA ALA A 426 -27.67 10.77 -16.71
C ALA A 426 -26.79 11.87 -16.06
N GLU A 427 -26.93 12.03 -14.74
CA GLU A 427 -26.26 12.98 -13.85
C GLU A 427 -24.94 12.42 -13.27
N GLY A 428 -24.53 11.21 -13.68
CA GLY A 428 -23.25 10.62 -13.29
C GLY A 428 -23.25 9.78 -12.01
N TYR A 429 -24.40 9.50 -11.39
CA TYR A 429 -24.48 8.72 -10.14
C TYR A 429 -24.59 7.22 -10.36
N TYR A 430 -24.23 6.42 -9.34
CA TYR A 430 -24.33 4.96 -9.37
C TYR A 430 -25.75 4.47 -9.71
N LYS A 431 -25.84 3.46 -10.59
CA LYS A 431 -27.08 2.75 -10.87
C LYS A 431 -26.85 1.24 -10.88
N ARG A 432 -27.39 0.54 -9.89
CA ARG A 432 -27.38 -0.93 -9.84
C ARG A 432 -28.19 -1.50 -11.02
N THR A 433 -27.65 -2.52 -11.69
CA THR A 433 -28.34 -3.23 -12.78
C THR A 433 -28.48 -4.73 -12.46
N PRO A 434 -29.40 -5.47 -13.11
CA PRO A 434 -29.56 -6.92 -12.89
C PRO A 434 -28.29 -7.73 -13.18
N ALA A 435 -27.37 -7.23 -14.01
CA ALA A 435 -26.10 -7.89 -14.31
C ALA A 435 -25.08 -7.81 -13.16
N TYR A 436 -25.24 -6.87 -12.22
CA TYR A 436 -24.26 -6.59 -11.18
C TYR A 436 -23.99 -7.78 -10.26
N ILE A 437 -25.04 -8.38 -9.67
CA ILE A 437 -24.88 -9.48 -8.72
C ILE A 437 -24.27 -10.74 -9.40
N PRO A 438 -24.73 -11.18 -10.59
CA PRO A 438 -24.08 -12.29 -11.31
C PRO A 438 -22.61 -12.03 -11.66
N MET A 439 -22.23 -10.81 -12.03
CA MET A 439 -20.83 -10.46 -12.30
C MET A 439 -20.01 -10.43 -10.98
N ARG A 440 -20.52 -9.77 -9.95
CA ARG A 440 -19.83 -9.58 -8.66
C ARG A 440 -19.64 -10.87 -7.86
N LYS A 441 -20.59 -11.81 -7.97
CA LYS A 441 -20.48 -13.18 -7.42
C LYS A 441 -19.74 -14.16 -8.34
N GLN A 442 -19.15 -13.69 -9.44
CA GLN A 442 -18.51 -14.49 -10.49
C GLN A 442 -19.37 -15.64 -11.07
N LEU A 443 -20.71 -15.56 -10.96
CA LEU A 443 -21.64 -16.49 -11.61
C LEU A 443 -21.60 -16.32 -13.13
N ARG A 444 -21.37 -15.09 -13.59
CA ARG A 444 -21.08 -14.74 -14.99
C ARG A 444 -19.64 -14.24 -15.10
N LYS A 445 -18.75 -15.09 -15.63
CA LYS A 445 -17.31 -14.79 -15.81
C LYS A 445 -17.01 -14.21 -17.19
N GLY A 446 -16.08 -13.25 -17.26
CA GLY A 446 -15.66 -12.61 -18.51
C GLY A 446 -14.92 -11.28 -18.29
N CYS A 447 -14.82 -10.50 -19.37
CA CYS A 447 -14.40 -9.10 -19.34
C CYS A 447 -15.54 -8.24 -19.92
N PHE A 448 -16.11 -7.36 -19.10
CA PHE A 448 -17.38 -6.68 -19.38
C PHE A 448 -17.17 -5.19 -19.54
N ALA A 449 -17.84 -4.59 -20.52
CA ALA A 449 -17.94 -3.13 -20.64
C ALA A 449 -18.76 -2.58 -19.47
N VAL A 450 -18.25 -1.54 -18.82
CA VAL A 450 -18.87 -0.88 -17.66
C VAL A 450 -18.68 0.64 -17.75
N PRO A 451 -19.63 1.47 -17.29
CA PRO A 451 -19.49 2.92 -17.32
C PRO A 451 -18.34 3.47 -16.48
N MET A 452 -17.94 2.78 -15.40
CA MET A 452 -16.87 3.24 -14.51
C MET A 452 -16.14 2.07 -13.84
N VAL A 453 -14.81 2.21 -13.71
CA VAL A 453 -13.94 1.40 -12.85
C VAL A 453 -13.04 2.31 -12.02
N HIS A 454 -12.70 1.90 -10.81
CA HIS A 454 -11.87 2.69 -9.89
C HIS A 454 -10.89 1.82 -9.09
N SER A 455 -10.09 2.50 -8.27
CA SER A 455 -9.09 2.02 -7.30
C SER A 455 -7.95 1.12 -7.80
N THR A 456 -8.19 0.22 -8.75
CA THR A 456 -7.12 -0.44 -9.50
C THR A 456 -7.55 -0.71 -10.92
N PHE A 457 -6.79 -0.19 -11.88
CA PHE A 457 -7.02 -0.41 -13.31
C PHE A 457 -5.75 -0.14 -14.13
N LEU A 458 -5.69 -0.78 -15.29
CA LEU A 458 -4.63 -0.66 -16.29
C LEU A 458 -5.11 0.21 -17.46
N VAL A 459 -4.26 1.12 -17.91
CA VAL A 459 -4.44 1.97 -19.11
C VAL A 459 -3.38 1.61 -20.14
N ASP A 460 -3.78 1.31 -21.37
CA ASP A 460 -2.88 1.05 -22.51
C ASP A 460 -2.53 2.36 -23.22
N LEU A 461 -1.32 2.89 -22.95
CA LEU A 461 -0.85 4.19 -23.43
C LEU A 461 -0.47 4.19 -24.91
N ARG A 462 -0.29 3.01 -25.52
CA ARG A 462 0.06 2.86 -26.93
C ARG A 462 -1.12 3.17 -27.84
N LYS A 463 -2.35 3.00 -27.35
CA LYS A 463 -3.58 3.25 -28.11
C LYS A 463 -3.82 4.74 -28.26
N ALA A 464 -4.10 5.20 -29.48
CA ALA A 464 -4.24 6.63 -29.79
C ALA A 464 -5.30 7.35 -28.93
N ALA A 465 -6.44 6.69 -28.66
CA ALA A 465 -7.51 7.25 -27.82
C ALA A 465 -7.07 7.52 -26.36
N SER A 466 -6.04 6.82 -25.85
CA SER A 466 -5.51 7.07 -24.50
C SER A 466 -4.88 8.46 -24.34
N ARG A 467 -4.55 9.16 -25.43
CA ARG A 467 -3.97 10.50 -25.42
C ARG A 467 -4.97 11.57 -24.97
N LEU A 468 -6.27 11.33 -25.17
CA LEU A 468 -7.36 12.23 -24.78
C LEU A 468 -7.80 12.04 -23.31
N LEU A 469 -7.31 10.99 -22.65
CA LEU A 469 -7.58 10.75 -21.23
C LEU A 469 -6.86 11.78 -20.35
N ALA A 470 -7.59 12.33 -19.38
CA ALA A 470 -7.08 13.21 -18.33
C ALA A 470 -7.79 12.94 -17.00
N PHE A 471 -7.03 12.97 -15.91
CA PHE A 471 -7.57 13.07 -14.54
C PHE A 471 -7.77 14.53 -14.13
N HIS A 472 -6.96 15.44 -14.65
CA HIS A 472 -7.02 16.88 -14.34
C HIS A 472 -6.49 17.73 -15.51
N PRO A 473 -7.07 18.91 -15.80
CA PRO A 473 -8.33 19.42 -15.25
C PRO A 473 -9.52 18.56 -15.70
N PRO A 474 -10.68 18.68 -15.03
CA PRO A 474 -11.93 18.12 -15.55
C PRO A 474 -12.22 18.64 -16.97
N HIS A 475 -12.98 17.88 -17.75
CA HIS A 475 -13.41 18.30 -19.08
C HIS A 475 -14.18 19.65 -19.00
N PRO A 476 -14.04 20.58 -19.97
CA PRO A 476 -14.73 21.88 -19.90
C PRO A 476 -16.26 21.80 -19.78
N GLU A 477 -16.87 20.72 -20.29
CA GLU A 477 -18.31 20.45 -20.21
C GLU A 477 -18.73 19.64 -18.97
N TYR A 478 -17.81 19.38 -18.04
CA TYR A 478 -18.10 18.59 -16.84
C TYR A 478 -19.03 19.31 -15.87
N SER A 479 -20.18 18.70 -15.58
CA SER A 479 -21.24 19.27 -14.73
C SER A 479 -21.72 18.33 -13.60
N TRP A 480 -21.07 17.18 -13.42
CA TRP A 480 -21.44 16.16 -12.43
C TRP A 480 -20.74 16.40 -11.07
N ALA A 481 -20.98 15.52 -10.09
CA ALA A 481 -20.35 15.60 -8.76
C ALA A 481 -18.81 15.63 -8.85
N PHE A 482 -18.15 16.44 -8.01
CA PHE A 482 -16.70 16.65 -8.09
C PHE A 482 -15.91 15.56 -7.33
N ASP A 483 -15.80 14.39 -7.96
CA ASP A 483 -15.13 13.19 -7.45
C ASP A 483 -14.11 12.68 -8.49
N ASP A 484 -12.96 12.15 -8.06
CA ASP A 484 -11.88 11.77 -8.99
C ASP A 484 -12.21 10.57 -9.89
N ILE A 485 -13.08 9.65 -9.45
CA ILE A 485 -13.49 8.48 -10.23
C ILE A 485 -14.57 8.86 -11.26
N ILE A 486 -15.47 9.78 -10.88
CA ILE A 486 -16.55 10.27 -11.76
C ILE A 486 -15.99 11.21 -12.83
N VAL A 487 -15.07 12.12 -12.47
CA VAL A 487 -14.37 13.00 -13.43
C VAL A 487 -13.59 12.18 -14.45
N PHE A 488 -12.85 11.15 -14.01
CA PHE A 488 -12.09 10.31 -14.93
C PHE A 488 -12.98 9.46 -15.84
N ALA A 489 -14.09 8.90 -15.32
CA ALA A 489 -15.07 8.17 -16.14
C ALA A 489 -15.71 9.08 -17.21
N TYR A 490 -16.02 10.33 -16.88
CA TYR A 490 -16.49 11.31 -17.84
C TYR A 490 -15.41 11.66 -18.88
N SER A 491 -14.15 11.86 -18.48
CA SER A 491 -13.03 12.06 -19.43
C SER A 491 -12.90 10.88 -20.39
N ALA A 492 -12.97 9.64 -19.89
CA ALA A 492 -12.95 8.44 -20.73
C ALA A 492 -14.15 8.42 -21.71
N ARG A 493 -15.35 8.78 -21.25
CA ARG A 493 -16.55 8.89 -22.11
C ARG A 493 -16.38 9.93 -23.23
N MET A 494 -15.86 11.14 -22.92
CA MET A 494 -15.62 12.19 -23.93
C MET A 494 -14.50 11.83 -24.90
N ALA A 495 -13.54 11.01 -24.47
CA ALA A 495 -12.49 10.43 -25.31
C ALA A 495 -12.95 9.22 -26.15
N GLU A 496 -14.24 8.87 -26.11
CA GLU A 496 -14.82 7.64 -26.71
C GLU A 496 -14.16 6.33 -26.22
N VAL A 497 -13.58 6.34 -25.02
CA VAL A 497 -12.88 5.21 -24.41
C VAL A 497 -13.81 4.43 -23.49
N GLN A 498 -14.23 3.25 -23.93
CA GLN A 498 -14.95 2.29 -23.10
C GLN A 498 -14.05 1.70 -22.00
N MET A 499 -14.48 1.80 -20.74
CA MET A 499 -13.90 1.10 -19.59
C MET A 499 -14.40 -0.36 -19.49
N TYR A 500 -13.55 -1.25 -18.96
CA TYR A 500 -13.86 -2.66 -18.79
C TYR A 500 -13.51 -3.18 -17.40
N VAL A 501 -14.24 -4.18 -16.90
CA VAL A 501 -13.89 -4.95 -15.70
C VAL A 501 -13.77 -6.44 -16.04
N CYS A 502 -12.71 -7.10 -15.58
CA CYS A 502 -12.47 -8.53 -15.78
C CYS A 502 -12.65 -9.32 -14.48
N ASN A 503 -13.42 -10.42 -14.49
CA ASN A 503 -13.72 -11.25 -13.32
C ASN A 503 -13.53 -12.76 -13.57
N ARG A 504 -12.73 -13.13 -14.59
CA ARG A 504 -12.51 -14.54 -14.98
C ARG A 504 -11.95 -15.41 -13.84
N GLU A 505 -11.16 -14.78 -12.99
CA GLU A 505 -10.51 -15.34 -11.81
C GLU A 505 -10.54 -14.29 -10.69
N THR A 506 -10.25 -14.70 -9.45
CA THR A 506 -10.05 -13.77 -8.34
C THR A 506 -8.68 -13.10 -8.52
N TYR A 507 -8.68 -11.76 -8.62
CA TYR A 507 -7.46 -10.99 -8.86
C TYR A 507 -6.86 -10.38 -7.59
N GLY A 508 -7.69 -10.13 -6.58
CA GLY A 508 -7.31 -9.46 -5.36
C GLY A 508 -8.52 -9.01 -4.56
N PHE A 509 -8.26 -8.29 -3.48
CA PHE A 509 -9.26 -7.84 -2.51
C PHE A 509 -9.16 -6.33 -2.25
N LEU A 510 -10.27 -5.71 -1.84
CA LEU A 510 -10.30 -4.32 -1.36
C LEU A 510 -11.20 -4.17 -0.12
N PRO A 511 -10.86 -3.27 0.82
CA PRO A 511 -11.75 -2.92 1.93
C PRO A 511 -12.99 -2.15 1.43
N VAL A 512 -14.00 -2.05 2.30
CA VAL A 512 -15.13 -1.14 2.07
C VAL A 512 -14.76 0.23 2.63
N PRO A 513 -14.96 1.34 1.87
CA PRO A 513 -14.70 2.69 2.35
C PRO A 513 -15.45 3.01 3.65
N LEU A 514 -14.76 3.73 4.55
CA LEU A 514 -15.33 4.22 5.80
C LEU A 514 -15.92 5.63 5.65
N ARG A 515 -16.82 6.01 6.57
CA ARG A 515 -17.46 7.33 6.59
C ARG A 515 -16.48 8.44 6.98
N SER A 516 -16.85 9.68 6.65
CA SER A 516 -16.04 10.89 6.90
C SER A 516 -15.58 11.07 8.35
N HIS A 517 -16.40 10.66 9.31
CA HIS A 517 -16.14 10.75 10.75
C HIS A 517 -15.29 9.60 11.32
N ASN A 518 -14.96 8.57 10.54
CA ASN A 518 -14.14 7.47 11.02
C ASN A 518 -12.66 7.89 11.17
N THR A 519 -11.97 7.20 12.08
CA THR A 519 -10.58 7.44 12.44
C THR A 519 -9.62 6.54 11.64
N LEU A 520 -8.32 6.86 11.65
CA LEU A 520 -7.29 5.98 11.09
C LEU A 520 -7.22 4.62 11.78
N ARG A 521 -7.65 4.54 13.05
CA ARG A 521 -7.75 3.26 13.78
C ARG A 521 -8.90 2.41 13.26
N ASP A 522 -10.05 3.01 12.95
CA ASP A 522 -11.15 2.29 12.30
C ASP A 522 -10.73 1.75 10.94
N GLU A 523 -9.91 2.51 10.20
CA GLU A 523 -9.37 2.07 8.91
C GLU A 523 -8.39 0.91 9.06
N ALA A 524 -7.47 0.96 10.03
CA ALA A 524 -6.59 -0.16 10.36
C ALA A 524 -7.36 -1.42 10.78
N ASP A 525 -8.32 -1.30 11.70
CA ASP A 525 -9.14 -2.42 12.16
C ASP A 525 -10.00 -3.01 11.01
N SER A 526 -10.45 -2.18 10.07
CA SER A 526 -11.19 -2.59 8.85
C SER A 526 -10.28 -3.31 7.86
N PHE A 527 -9.07 -2.80 7.61
CA PHE A 527 -8.11 -3.41 6.70
C PHE A 527 -7.60 -4.77 7.20
N ILE A 528 -7.43 -4.93 8.53
CA ILE A 528 -7.11 -6.24 9.13
C ILE A 528 -8.15 -7.28 8.72
N HIS A 529 -9.45 -6.96 8.72
CA HIS A 529 -10.49 -7.88 8.25
C HIS A 529 -10.29 -8.29 6.79
N THR A 530 -9.90 -7.36 5.90
CA THR A 530 -9.58 -7.70 4.49
C THR A 530 -8.38 -8.66 4.39
N VAL A 531 -7.33 -8.48 5.21
CA VAL A 531 -6.21 -9.44 5.32
C VAL A 531 -6.71 -10.81 5.81
N LEU A 532 -7.61 -10.84 6.79
CA LEU A 532 -8.19 -12.08 7.31
C LEU A 532 -9.07 -12.80 6.26
N GLU A 533 -9.88 -12.09 5.48
CA GLU A 533 -10.69 -12.64 4.39
C GLU A 533 -9.82 -13.30 3.31
N VAL A 534 -8.72 -12.66 2.90
CA VAL A 534 -7.73 -13.25 1.97
C VAL A 534 -7.27 -14.61 2.48
N ASN A 535 -6.89 -14.67 3.76
CA ASN A 535 -6.33 -15.85 4.43
C ASN A 535 -7.34 -17.01 4.64
N VAL A 536 -8.64 -16.83 4.33
CA VAL A 536 -9.63 -17.92 4.41
C VAL A 536 -9.53 -18.87 3.21
N ARG A 537 -9.41 -18.33 1.99
CA ARG A 537 -9.51 -19.10 0.73
C ARG A 537 -8.26 -19.01 -0.16
N ASN A 538 -7.32 -18.11 0.13
CA ASN A 538 -6.13 -17.88 -0.69
C ASN A 538 -4.84 -18.10 0.13
N SER A 539 -3.70 -18.15 -0.57
CA SER A 539 -2.40 -18.04 0.10
C SER A 539 -2.32 -16.75 0.93
N PRO A 540 -1.71 -16.77 2.12
CA PRO A 540 -1.72 -15.61 3.00
C PRO A 540 -1.18 -14.32 2.36
N ALA A 541 -1.78 -13.19 2.72
CA ALA A 541 -1.30 -11.87 2.32
C ALA A 541 -0.01 -11.51 3.08
N GLU A 542 1.13 -12.10 2.71
CA GLU A 542 2.39 -11.86 3.40
C GLU A 542 2.81 -10.36 3.33
N PRO A 543 3.35 -9.75 4.40
CA PRO A 543 3.88 -8.39 4.34
C PRO A 543 5.13 -8.29 3.43
N SER A 544 5.54 -7.07 3.12
CA SER A 544 6.83 -6.75 2.48
C SER A 544 7.98 -7.29 3.33
N ARG A 545 8.93 -7.96 2.68
CA ARG A 545 10.20 -8.37 3.32
C ARG A 545 11.24 -7.25 3.38
N HIS A 546 10.94 -6.12 2.74
CA HIS A 546 11.79 -4.93 2.63
C HIS A 546 11.36 -3.81 3.60
N LEU A 547 10.42 -4.13 4.50
CA LEU A 547 10.02 -3.33 5.66
C LEU A 547 10.21 -4.13 6.95
N PRO A 548 10.46 -3.47 8.09
CA PRO A 548 10.43 -4.14 9.38
C PRO A 548 9.03 -4.64 9.69
N ALA A 549 8.92 -5.89 10.16
CA ALA A 549 7.65 -6.41 10.66
C ALA A 549 7.23 -5.62 11.92
N PRO A 550 5.98 -5.13 12.01
CA PRO A 550 5.52 -4.40 13.19
C PRO A 550 5.58 -5.30 14.43
N VAL A 551 6.05 -4.74 15.55
CA VAL A 551 6.08 -5.43 16.83
C VAL A 551 4.65 -5.52 17.37
N LYS A 552 4.09 -6.72 17.37
CA LYS A 552 2.72 -6.99 17.82
C LYS A 552 2.67 -7.31 19.30
N LYS A 553 1.78 -6.64 20.04
CA LYS A 553 1.61 -6.83 21.49
C LYS A 553 0.44 -7.76 21.77
N MET A 554 0.74 -9.06 21.79
CA MET A 554 -0.24 -10.10 22.08
C MET A 554 -0.90 -9.90 23.46
N ASP A 555 -2.23 -9.93 23.51
CA ASP A 555 -3.02 -9.87 24.75
C ASP A 555 -4.22 -10.84 24.73
N LYS A 556 -4.78 -11.13 25.91
CA LYS A 556 -5.95 -12.02 26.07
C LYS A 556 -7.27 -11.26 26.13
N MET A 557 -7.33 -10.03 25.62
CA MET A 557 -8.50 -9.14 25.55
C MET A 557 -9.18 -8.78 26.88
N GLY A 558 -8.69 -9.27 28.02
CA GLY A 558 -9.32 -9.13 29.35
C GLY A 558 -9.77 -10.47 29.97
N PHE A 559 -9.74 -11.57 29.22
CA PHE A 559 -10.00 -12.92 29.73
C PHE A 559 -8.78 -13.44 30.50
N ASP A 560 -9.00 -14.30 31.50
CA ASP A 560 -7.91 -14.99 32.20
C ASP A 560 -7.21 -15.99 31.25
N GLU A 561 -7.95 -16.59 30.30
CA GLU A 561 -7.43 -17.45 29.23
C GLU A 561 -8.24 -17.36 27.93
N VAL A 562 -7.57 -17.52 26.79
CA VAL A 562 -8.19 -17.71 25.48
C VAL A 562 -7.76 -19.08 24.95
N PHE A 563 -8.71 -20.00 24.76
CA PHE A 563 -8.47 -21.37 24.31
C PHE A 563 -8.79 -21.52 22.82
N MET A 564 -7.85 -22.03 22.03
CA MET A 564 -8.06 -22.40 20.62
C MET A 564 -8.04 -23.93 20.48
N ILE A 565 -9.19 -24.51 20.14
CA ILE A 565 -9.34 -25.96 19.91
C ILE A 565 -8.83 -26.31 18.51
N ASN A 566 -7.89 -27.25 18.42
CA ASN A 566 -7.35 -27.73 17.14
C ASN A 566 -7.00 -29.23 17.22
N LEU A 567 -7.41 -29.99 16.22
CA LEU A 567 -6.96 -31.37 16.03
C LEU A 567 -5.48 -31.36 15.60
N GLN A 568 -4.61 -32.10 16.30
CA GLN A 568 -3.16 -32.07 16.04
C GLN A 568 -2.78 -32.35 14.58
N ARG A 569 -3.56 -33.19 13.88
CA ARG A 569 -3.39 -33.50 12.44
C ARG A 569 -3.73 -32.35 11.49
N ARG A 570 -4.55 -31.37 11.93
CA ARG A 570 -5.00 -30.22 11.14
C ARG A 570 -4.03 -29.04 11.28
N VAL A 571 -2.79 -29.26 10.85
CA VAL A 571 -1.73 -28.23 10.84
C VAL A 571 -2.13 -27.07 9.93
N ASP A 572 -2.81 -27.36 8.82
CA ASP A 572 -3.39 -26.40 7.88
C ASP A 572 -4.29 -25.37 8.56
N ARG A 573 -5.24 -25.85 9.37
CA ARG A 573 -6.17 -24.99 10.13
C ARG A 573 -5.46 -24.23 11.24
N ARG A 574 -4.56 -24.92 11.97
CA ARG A 574 -3.76 -24.33 13.05
C ARG A 574 -2.94 -23.14 12.56
N GLU A 575 -2.18 -23.28 11.48
CA GLU A 575 -1.34 -22.21 10.96
C GLU A 575 -2.15 -21.01 10.48
N ARG A 576 -3.26 -21.26 9.76
CA ARG A 576 -4.21 -20.22 9.34
C ARG A 576 -4.76 -19.46 10.55
N MET A 577 -5.20 -20.18 11.58
CA MET A 577 -5.84 -19.58 12.76
C MET A 577 -4.84 -18.81 13.62
N LEU A 578 -3.64 -19.34 13.86
CA LEU A 578 -2.58 -18.64 14.58
C LEU A 578 -2.11 -17.37 13.86
N ARG A 579 -2.07 -17.36 12.52
CA ARG A 579 -1.87 -16.13 11.74
C ARG A 579 -3.01 -15.14 11.98
N ALA A 580 -4.26 -15.58 11.91
CA ALA A 580 -5.43 -14.72 12.13
C ALA A 580 -5.51 -14.10 13.54
N LEU A 581 -5.09 -14.86 14.56
CA LEU A 581 -4.98 -14.37 15.94
C LEU A 581 -3.80 -13.40 16.11
N ARG A 582 -2.66 -13.68 15.47
CA ARG A 582 -1.50 -12.77 15.42
C ARG A 582 -1.81 -11.47 14.69
N GLU A 583 -2.62 -11.47 13.64
CA GLU A 583 -3.07 -10.24 12.96
C GLU A 583 -3.94 -9.34 13.85
N GLN A 584 -4.64 -9.91 14.83
CA GLN A 584 -5.48 -9.18 15.80
C GLN A 584 -4.81 -8.99 17.16
N GLU A 585 -3.53 -9.38 17.30
CA GLU A 585 -2.78 -9.35 18.55
C GLU A 585 -3.47 -10.12 19.71
N ILE A 586 -4.04 -11.29 19.41
CA ILE A 586 -4.73 -12.14 20.39
C ILE A 586 -3.80 -13.30 20.80
N ASP A 587 -3.38 -13.30 22.07
CA ASP A 587 -2.70 -14.43 22.69
C ASP A 587 -3.69 -15.59 22.95
N CYS A 588 -3.25 -16.83 22.81
CA CYS A 588 -4.09 -17.99 23.07
C CYS A 588 -3.31 -19.25 23.49
N LYS A 589 -3.93 -20.07 24.32
CA LYS A 589 -3.52 -21.44 24.60
C LYS A 589 -4.10 -22.37 23.53
N ILE A 590 -3.23 -23.07 22.80
CA ILE A 590 -3.66 -24.15 21.90
C ILE A 590 -4.08 -25.36 22.75
N VAL A 591 -5.30 -25.85 22.53
CA VAL A 591 -5.83 -27.07 23.12
C VAL A 591 -5.83 -28.16 22.05
N ALA A 592 -5.10 -29.25 22.31
CA ALA A 592 -5.14 -30.43 21.47
C ALA A 592 -6.53 -31.07 21.57
N ALA A 593 -7.33 -30.95 20.51
CA ALA A 593 -8.64 -31.56 20.43
C ALA A 593 -8.53 -33.09 20.48
N VAL A 594 -9.50 -33.74 21.14
CA VAL A 594 -9.59 -35.19 21.24
C VAL A 594 -9.94 -35.77 19.87
N ASP A 595 -9.02 -36.54 19.31
CA ASP A 595 -9.23 -37.21 18.04
C ASP A 595 -10.16 -38.43 18.21
N GLY A 596 -11.46 -38.18 18.06
CA GLY A 596 -12.46 -39.23 18.07
C GLY A 596 -12.17 -40.40 17.11
N LYS A 597 -11.61 -40.13 15.93
CA LYS A 597 -11.27 -41.18 14.95
C LYS A 597 -10.16 -42.11 15.43
N ALA A 598 -9.36 -41.68 16.41
CA ALA A 598 -8.28 -42.48 17.03
C ALA A 598 -8.72 -43.21 18.32
N MET A 599 -9.91 -42.92 18.88
CA MET A 599 -10.42 -43.59 20.07
C MET A 599 -10.94 -44.99 19.76
N ASN A 600 -10.61 -45.98 20.60
CA ASN A 600 -11.21 -47.32 20.57
C ASN A 600 -12.29 -47.48 21.66
N VAL A 601 -13.09 -48.55 21.57
CA VAL A 601 -14.18 -48.84 22.52
C VAL A 601 -13.68 -49.01 23.97
N SER A 602 -12.49 -49.56 24.18
CA SER A 602 -11.91 -49.74 25.52
C SER A 602 -11.53 -48.43 26.19
N ASP A 603 -11.15 -47.40 25.43
CA ASP A 603 -10.91 -46.05 25.95
C ASP A 603 -12.22 -45.39 26.39
N ILE A 604 -13.29 -45.51 25.59
CA ILE A 604 -14.64 -45.02 25.91
C ILE A 604 -15.15 -45.64 27.22
N GLN A 605 -15.00 -46.96 27.37
CA GLN A 605 -15.36 -47.68 28.60
C GLN A 605 -14.51 -47.25 29.79
N ARG A 606 -13.19 -47.08 29.62
CA ARG A 606 -12.27 -46.63 30.69
C ARG A 606 -12.61 -45.21 31.18
N MET A 607 -13.16 -44.37 30.31
CA MET A 607 -13.60 -43.02 30.63
C MET A 607 -15.00 -42.96 31.27
N GLY A 608 -15.70 -44.10 31.42
CA GLY A 608 -17.05 -44.16 32.00
C GLY A 608 -18.11 -43.48 31.14
N ILE A 609 -17.91 -43.47 29.81
CA ILE A 609 -18.80 -42.76 28.88
C ILE A 609 -20.00 -43.65 28.54
N HIS A 610 -21.19 -43.17 28.88
CA HIS A 610 -22.47 -43.83 28.62
C HIS A 610 -23.36 -42.90 27.80
N MET A 611 -23.83 -43.37 26.65
CA MET A 611 -24.76 -42.62 25.81
C MET A 611 -26.13 -42.45 26.47
N LEU A 612 -26.77 -41.30 26.24
CA LEU A 612 -28.16 -41.12 26.67
C LEU A 612 -29.07 -42.13 25.94
N ALA A 613 -29.82 -42.91 26.71
CA ALA A 613 -30.74 -43.91 26.18
C ALA A 613 -31.83 -43.24 25.32
N GLY A 614 -32.07 -43.78 24.12
CA GLY A 614 -33.03 -43.21 23.17
C GLY A 614 -32.56 -41.96 22.41
N TYR A 615 -31.30 -41.54 22.56
CA TYR A 615 -30.75 -40.47 21.73
C TYR A 615 -30.63 -40.89 20.26
N SER A 616 -31.12 -40.04 19.37
CA SER A 616 -30.93 -40.14 17.92
C SER A 616 -30.75 -38.73 17.35
N ASP A 617 -29.75 -38.55 16.48
CA ASP A 617 -29.50 -37.31 15.74
C ASP A 617 -30.79 -36.84 15.03
N PRO A 618 -31.28 -35.60 15.27
CA PRO A 618 -32.56 -35.12 14.73
C PRO A 618 -32.63 -35.02 13.20
N TYR A 619 -31.48 -34.98 12.52
CA TYR A 619 -31.38 -34.73 11.07
C TYR A 619 -31.13 -35.99 10.25
N HIS A 620 -30.40 -36.95 10.84
CA HIS A 620 -29.91 -38.16 10.18
C HIS A 620 -30.49 -39.45 10.78
N GLY A 621 -31.13 -39.40 11.95
CA GLY A 621 -31.73 -40.58 12.58
C GLY A 621 -30.72 -41.61 13.10
N ARG A 622 -29.52 -41.15 13.53
CA ARG A 622 -28.38 -42.01 13.90
C ARG A 622 -27.91 -41.78 15.34
N PRO A 623 -27.25 -42.77 15.97
CA PRO A 623 -26.47 -42.53 17.19
C PRO A 623 -25.25 -41.63 16.95
N LEU A 624 -24.60 -41.24 18.05
CA LEU A 624 -23.40 -40.41 18.07
C LEU A 624 -22.27 -41.01 17.21
N THR A 625 -21.52 -40.17 16.52
CA THR A 625 -20.25 -40.54 15.88
C THR A 625 -19.09 -40.39 16.85
N LYS A 626 -17.99 -41.10 16.59
CA LYS A 626 -16.73 -40.89 17.32
C LYS A 626 -16.23 -39.44 17.21
N GLY A 627 -16.47 -38.76 16.10
CA GLY A 627 -16.06 -37.37 15.88
C GLY A 627 -16.83 -36.37 16.75
N GLU A 628 -18.14 -36.53 16.90
CA GLU A 628 -18.95 -35.73 17.84
C GLU A 628 -18.54 -35.98 19.29
N LEU A 629 -18.21 -37.23 19.65
CA LEU A 629 -17.62 -37.57 20.95
C LEU A 629 -16.29 -36.83 21.19
N GLY A 630 -15.39 -36.81 20.21
CA GLY A 630 -14.12 -36.08 20.29
C GLY A 630 -14.29 -34.55 20.43
N CYS A 631 -15.25 -33.97 19.70
CA CYS A 631 -15.62 -32.56 19.84
C CYS A 631 -16.09 -32.24 21.27
N PHE A 632 -17.06 -33.00 21.80
CA PHE A 632 -17.55 -32.82 23.16
C PHE A 632 -16.43 -32.95 24.21
N LEU A 633 -15.61 -34.00 24.12
CA LEU A 633 -14.51 -34.24 25.06
C LEU A 633 -13.47 -33.10 25.03
N SER A 634 -13.28 -32.45 23.88
CA SER A 634 -12.40 -31.28 23.75
C SER A 634 -12.92 -30.09 24.56
N HIS A 635 -14.22 -29.79 24.49
CA HIS A 635 -14.83 -28.73 25.31
C HIS A 635 -14.89 -29.12 26.80
N TYR A 636 -15.23 -30.37 27.12
CA TYR A 636 -15.28 -30.89 28.49
C TYR A 636 -13.93 -30.76 29.21
N ASN A 637 -12.82 -31.05 28.51
CA ASN A 637 -11.47 -30.87 29.05
C ASN A 637 -11.16 -29.39 29.34
N ILE A 638 -11.66 -28.46 28.52
CA ILE A 638 -11.53 -27.02 28.79
C ILE A 638 -12.36 -26.60 30.00
N TRP A 639 -13.59 -27.11 30.15
CA TRP A 639 -14.40 -26.83 31.34
C TRP A 639 -13.73 -27.34 32.62
N LYS A 640 -13.11 -28.53 32.59
CA LYS A 640 -12.25 -29.02 33.67
C LYS A 640 -11.12 -28.06 33.97
N GLU A 641 -10.33 -27.69 32.96
CA GLU A 641 -9.19 -26.79 33.15
C GLU A 641 -9.61 -25.42 33.72
N ILE A 642 -10.73 -24.85 33.28
CA ILE A 642 -11.31 -23.60 33.82
C ILE A 642 -11.57 -23.74 35.33
N VAL A 643 -12.15 -24.86 35.76
CA VAL A 643 -12.47 -25.10 37.17
C VAL A 643 -11.22 -25.41 38.00
N GLU A 644 -10.30 -26.23 37.48
CA GLU A 644 -9.04 -26.61 38.14
C GLU A 644 -8.10 -25.41 38.33
N ARG A 645 -8.00 -24.52 37.33
CA ARG A 645 -7.19 -23.28 37.40
C ARG A 645 -7.93 -22.10 38.05
N GLY A 646 -9.24 -22.22 38.30
CA GLY A 646 -10.05 -21.15 38.87
C GLY A 646 -10.24 -19.93 37.97
N LEU A 647 -10.24 -20.11 36.65
CA LEU A 647 -10.36 -19.03 35.66
C LEU A 647 -11.76 -18.41 35.73
N ARG A 648 -11.87 -17.11 36.02
CA ARG A 648 -13.15 -16.41 36.22
C ARG A 648 -13.89 -16.24 34.90
N THR A 649 -13.16 -15.82 33.86
CA THR A 649 -13.66 -15.66 32.49
C THR A 649 -12.69 -16.28 31.50
N SER A 650 -13.22 -16.96 30.49
CA SER A 650 -12.42 -17.56 29.43
C SER A 650 -13.14 -17.48 28.09
N LEU A 651 -12.37 -17.32 27.02
CA LEU A 651 -12.87 -17.40 25.65
C LEU A 651 -12.47 -18.74 25.03
N VAL A 652 -13.39 -19.41 24.37
CA VAL A 652 -13.16 -20.68 23.64
C VAL A 652 -13.50 -20.46 22.17
N ILE A 653 -12.60 -20.86 21.28
CA ILE A 653 -12.74 -20.74 19.81
C ILE A 653 -12.22 -21.98 19.09
N GLU A 654 -12.83 -22.33 17.97
CA GLU A 654 -12.42 -23.44 17.08
C GLU A 654 -11.46 -22.97 15.96
N ASP A 655 -10.84 -23.93 15.26
CA ASP A 655 -9.79 -23.68 14.26
C ASP A 655 -10.27 -23.38 12.83
N ASP A 656 -11.57 -23.47 12.55
CA ASP A 656 -12.17 -23.30 11.22
C ASP A 656 -13.18 -22.15 11.10
N LEU A 657 -13.08 -21.17 12.00
CA LEU A 657 -13.83 -19.93 11.95
C LEU A 657 -13.12 -18.79 11.18
N ARG A 658 -13.90 -17.76 10.83
CA ARG A 658 -13.48 -16.43 10.38
C ARG A 658 -14.04 -15.36 11.32
N PHE A 659 -13.32 -14.26 11.48
CA PHE A 659 -13.68 -13.15 12.36
C PHE A 659 -14.52 -12.11 11.62
N GLU A 660 -15.47 -11.49 12.32
CA GLU A 660 -16.26 -10.36 11.85
C GLU A 660 -15.48 -9.04 12.01
N ILE A 661 -15.87 -7.98 11.28
CA ILE A 661 -15.19 -6.68 11.33
C ILE A 661 -15.20 -6.11 12.76
N PHE A 662 -14.09 -5.46 13.15
CA PHE A 662 -13.87 -4.92 14.49
C PHE A 662 -13.97 -5.96 15.63
N PHE A 663 -13.81 -7.27 15.36
CA PHE A 663 -13.97 -8.37 16.33
C PHE A 663 -13.45 -8.06 17.75
N LYS A 664 -12.14 -7.83 17.90
CA LYS A 664 -11.47 -7.59 19.20
C LYS A 664 -12.12 -6.44 19.96
N ARG A 665 -12.40 -5.32 19.26
CA ARG A 665 -13.07 -4.14 19.82
C ARG A 665 -14.54 -4.42 20.19
N ARG A 666 -15.31 -5.10 19.33
CA ARG A 666 -16.72 -5.44 19.60
C ARG A 666 -16.84 -6.37 20.82
N LEU A 667 -15.97 -7.37 20.92
CA LEU A 667 -15.90 -8.29 22.06
C LEU A 667 -15.53 -7.57 23.36
N GLN A 668 -14.51 -6.70 23.35
CA GLN A 668 -14.10 -5.90 24.50
C GLN A 668 -15.14 -4.86 24.92
N ASN A 669 -15.92 -4.31 23.99
CA ASN A 669 -17.05 -3.44 24.32
C ASN A 669 -18.15 -4.22 25.03
N LEU A 670 -18.54 -5.37 24.47
CA LEU A 670 -19.56 -6.24 25.04
C LEU A 670 -19.19 -6.68 26.47
N MET A 671 -17.96 -7.14 26.69
CA MET A 671 -17.50 -7.56 28.02
C MET A 671 -17.52 -6.42 29.05
N ARG A 672 -17.11 -5.20 28.66
CA ARG A 672 -17.20 -4.03 29.56
C ARG A 672 -18.64 -3.66 29.89
N GLU A 673 -19.59 -3.82 28.96
CA GLU A 673 -21.01 -3.63 29.26
C GLU A 673 -21.54 -4.71 30.20
N VAL A 674 -21.30 -5.99 29.90
CA VAL A 674 -21.66 -7.14 30.75
C VAL A 674 -21.17 -6.95 32.20
N GLU A 675 -19.90 -6.57 32.38
CA GLU A 675 -19.31 -6.28 33.69
C GLU A 675 -19.93 -5.05 34.36
N SER A 676 -20.02 -3.91 33.65
CA SER A 676 -20.53 -2.65 34.22
C SER A 676 -22.02 -2.68 34.59
N LYS A 677 -22.80 -3.58 33.98
CA LYS A 677 -24.20 -3.82 34.32
C LYS A 677 -24.40 -4.93 35.36
N GLY A 678 -23.33 -5.64 35.74
CA GLY A 678 -23.41 -6.76 36.67
C GLY A 678 -24.30 -7.88 36.15
N LEU A 679 -24.28 -8.15 34.84
CA LEU A 679 -25.08 -9.22 34.26
C LEU A 679 -24.59 -10.57 34.80
N ASP A 680 -25.51 -11.38 35.32
CA ASP A 680 -25.23 -12.74 35.79
C ASP A 680 -25.33 -13.71 34.59
N TRP A 681 -24.18 -14.24 34.15
CA TRP A 681 -24.04 -15.07 32.95
C TRP A 681 -23.11 -16.27 33.18
N ASP A 682 -23.44 -17.37 32.50
CA ASP A 682 -22.64 -18.61 32.52
C ASP A 682 -21.93 -18.84 31.17
N LEU A 683 -22.66 -18.62 30.07
CA LEU A 683 -22.18 -18.82 28.70
C LEU A 683 -22.67 -17.67 27.80
N ILE A 684 -21.80 -17.18 26.92
CA ILE A 684 -22.18 -16.23 25.85
C ILE A 684 -21.62 -16.71 24.52
N TYR A 685 -22.48 -17.13 23.59
CA TYR A 685 -22.05 -17.48 22.22
C TYR A 685 -21.53 -16.26 21.48
N ILE A 686 -20.41 -16.43 20.76
CA ILE A 686 -19.86 -15.42 19.84
C ILE A 686 -19.92 -15.88 18.38
N GLY A 687 -20.06 -17.19 18.13
CA GLY A 687 -20.37 -17.78 16.83
C GLY A 687 -21.12 -19.09 17.03
N ARG A 688 -22.25 -19.21 16.34
CA ARG A 688 -23.16 -20.38 16.37
C ARG A 688 -24.06 -20.39 15.14
N LYS A 689 -24.74 -21.51 14.91
CA LYS A 689 -25.93 -21.59 14.05
C LYS A 689 -27.18 -21.45 14.91
N ARG A 690 -27.98 -20.43 14.63
CA ARG A 690 -29.31 -20.26 15.22
C ARG A 690 -30.29 -21.20 14.51
N MET A 691 -30.99 -22.05 15.27
CA MET A 691 -31.87 -23.07 14.69
C MET A 691 -33.33 -22.63 14.55
N GLN A 692 -33.73 -21.61 15.32
CA GLN A 692 -35.03 -20.94 15.22
C GLN A 692 -34.85 -19.56 14.58
N VAL A 693 -35.36 -19.34 13.36
CA VAL A 693 -35.21 -18.04 12.65
C VAL A 693 -36.49 -17.21 12.57
N ASP A 694 -37.68 -17.84 12.58
CA ASP A 694 -39.00 -17.20 12.36
C ASP A 694 -39.37 -16.04 13.31
N ARG A 695 -38.67 -15.90 14.44
CA ARG A 695 -38.85 -14.82 15.43
C ARG A 695 -37.49 -14.27 15.85
N PRO A 696 -37.35 -12.98 16.20
CA PRO A 696 -36.13 -12.48 16.83
C PRO A 696 -35.92 -13.10 18.22
N GLU A 697 -34.67 -13.24 18.63
CA GLU A 697 -34.33 -13.55 20.03
C GLU A 697 -34.51 -12.31 20.92
N LYS A 698 -34.71 -12.53 22.21
CA LYS A 698 -35.02 -11.47 23.17
C LYS A 698 -33.75 -10.72 23.57
N ALA A 699 -33.69 -9.42 23.27
CA ALA A 699 -32.57 -8.56 23.66
C ALA A 699 -32.41 -8.48 25.19
N VAL A 700 -31.15 -8.44 25.64
CA VAL A 700 -30.82 -8.25 27.06
C VAL A 700 -30.94 -6.78 27.43
N HIS A 701 -31.70 -6.49 28.48
CA HIS A 701 -31.93 -5.12 28.92
C HIS A 701 -30.62 -4.45 29.38
N ASN A 702 -30.39 -3.20 28.96
CA ASN A 702 -29.19 -2.39 29.25
C ASN A 702 -27.83 -2.91 28.74
N VAL A 703 -27.77 -3.99 27.95
CA VAL A 703 -26.51 -4.47 27.32
C VAL A 703 -26.70 -4.51 25.81
N HIS A 704 -25.93 -3.71 25.07
CA HIS A 704 -26.06 -3.64 23.62
C HIS A 704 -25.50 -4.90 22.95
N ASN A 705 -26.02 -5.22 21.76
CA ASN A 705 -25.56 -6.32 20.93
C ASN A 705 -25.52 -7.69 21.65
N LEU A 706 -26.47 -7.93 22.57
CA LEU A 706 -26.61 -9.17 23.34
C LEU A 706 -28.09 -9.61 23.43
N VAL A 707 -28.33 -10.91 23.23
CA VAL A 707 -29.66 -11.54 23.30
C VAL A 707 -29.64 -12.80 24.18
N GLU A 708 -30.80 -13.17 24.75
CA GLU A 708 -31.03 -14.49 25.34
C GLU A 708 -30.92 -15.57 24.27
N ALA A 709 -30.09 -16.60 24.47
CA ALA A 709 -29.90 -17.64 23.46
C ALA A 709 -31.15 -18.56 23.35
N ASP A 710 -31.55 -18.89 22.12
CA ASP A 710 -32.52 -19.96 21.82
C ASP A 710 -31.78 -21.22 21.33
N TYR A 711 -32.50 -22.23 20.81
CA TYR A 711 -31.89 -23.48 20.30
C TYR A 711 -30.79 -23.19 19.25
N SER A 712 -29.61 -23.78 19.48
CA SER A 712 -28.35 -23.38 18.85
C SER A 712 -27.46 -24.59 18.56
N TYR A 713 -26.91 -24.65 17.35
CA TYR A 713 -25.89 -25.60 16.90
C TYR A 713 -24.55 -24.88 16.63
N TRP A 714 -23.48 -25.63 16.33
CA TRP A 714 -22.13 -25.18 16.03
C TRP A 714 -21.46 -24.40 17.17
N THR A 715 -20.63 -25.05 17.98
CA THR A 715 -19.81 -24.43 19.05
C THR A 715 -18.57 -23.66 18.57
N LEU A 716 -18.64 -22.96 17.43
CA LEU A 716 -17.53 -22.21 16.79
C LEU A 716 -16.76 -21.30 17.76
N GLY A 717 -17.49 -20.65 18.66
CA GLY A 717 -16.88 -19.94 19.77
C GLY A 717 -17.87 -19.40 20.80
N TYR A 718 -17.45 -19.41 22.06
CA TYR A 718 -18.23 -18.89 23.19
C TYR A 718 -17.31 -18.39 24.31
N MET A 719 -17.84 -17.48 25.11
CA MET A 719 -17.29 -17.08 26.40
C MET A 719 -17.89 -17.95 27.51
N MET A 720 -17.08 -18.30 28.50
CA MET A 720 -17.44 -19.17 29.62
C MET A 720 -17.05 -18.51 30.93
N SER A 721 -17.94 -18.53 31.92
CA SER A 721 -17.63 -18.12 33.30
C SER A 721 -17.22 -19.33 34.15
N LEU A 722 -16.49 -19.10 35.25
CA LEU A 722 -16.14 -20.16 36.22
C LEU A 722 -17.38 -20.88 36.76
N GLN A 723 -18.49 -20.16 36.91
CA GLN A 723 -19.75 -20.70 37.39
C GLN A 723 -20.41 -21.58 36.33
N GLY A 724 -20.41 -21.15 35.06
CA GLY A 724 -20.90 -21.94 33.93
C GLY A 724 -20.16 -23.26 33.79
N ALA A 725 -18.83 -23.23 33.81
CA ALA A 725 -18.01 -24.44 33.75
C ALA A 725 -18.32 -25.41 34.91
N LYS A 726 -18.48 -24.90 36.14
CA LYS A 726 -18.89 -25.71 37.30
C LYS A 726 -20.29 -26.33 37.12
N LYS A 727 -21.27 -25.60 36.57
CA LYS A 727 -22.62 -26.13 36.29
C LYS A 727 -22.57 -27.25 35.26
N LEU A 728 -21.86 -27.06 34.15
CA LEU A 728 -21.73 -28.06 33.08
C LEU A 728 -21.06 -29.36 33.56
N LEU A 729 -20.00 -29.26 34.37
CA LEU A 729 -19.35 -30.46 34.94
C LEU A 729 -20.24 -31.17 35.97
N LYS A 730 -20.99 -30.42 36.79
CA LYS A 730 -21.90 -30.95 37.82
C LYS A 730 -23.13 -31.67 37.24
N ALA A 731 -23.39 -31.53 35.94
CA ALA A 731 -24.41 -32.30 35.22
C ALA A 731 -23.97 -33.75 34.91
N GLU A 732 -22.73 -34.12 35.23
CA GLU A 732 -22.12 -35.44 35.00
C GLU A 732 -22.29 -35.97 33.55
N PRO A 733 -22.04 -35.14 32.51
CA PRO A 733 -22.49 -35.41 31.15
C PRO A 733 -21.89 -36.65 30.50
N LEU A 734 -20.72 -37.13 30.98
CA LEU A 734 -20.13 -38.37 30.49
C LEU A 734 -21.03 -39.59 30.75
N THR A 735 -21.88 -39.55 31.79
CA THR A 735 -22.84 -40.62 32.11
C THR A 735 -24.12 -40.58 31.27
N LYS A 736 -24.34 -39.48 30.53
CA LYS A 736 -25.56 -39.16 29.77
C LYS A 736 -25.17 -38.46 28.47
N MET A 737 -24.25 -39.08 27.76
CA MET A 737 -23.50 -38.47 26.67
C MET A 737 -24.39 -38.09 25.48
N LEU A 738 -24.15 -36.90 24.94
CA LEU A 738 -24.83 -36.25 23.82
C LEU A 738 -23.80 -35.40 23.02
N PRO A 739 -24.08 -34.98 21.77
CA PRO A 739 -23.28 -33.94 21.14
C PRO A 739 -23.30 -32.65 21.97
N VAL A 740 -22.24 -31.85 21.88
CA VAL A 740 -22.14 -30.58 22.65
C VAL A 740 -23.24 -29.58 22.24
N ASP A 741 -23.61 -29.59 20.96
CA ASP A 741 -24.71 -28.82 20.37
C ASP A 741 -26.10 -29.19 20.94
N GLU A 742 -26.30 -30.39 21.49
CA GLU A 742 -27.56 -30.80 22.13
C GLU A 742 -27.48 -30.61 23.65
N PHE A 743 -26.34 -30.96 24.26
CA PHE A 743 -26.10 -30.83 25.69
C PHE A 743 -26.22 -29.38 26.16
N LEU A 744 -25.60 -28.43 25.46
CA LEU A 744 -25.63 -27.02 25.90
C LEU A 744 -27.07 -26.48 25.94
N PRO A 745 -27.91 -26.56 24.88
CA PRO A 745 -29.32 -26.12 24.94
C PRO A 745 -30.17 -26.81 26.00
N ILE A 746 -29.89 -28.07 26.34
CA ILE A 746 -30.57 -28.74 27.47
C ILE A 746 -30.28 -27.99 28.77
N MET A 747 -29.02 -27.64 29.04
CA MET A 747 -28.60 -27.00 30.29
C MET A 747 -29.18 -25.60 30.51
N PHE A 748 -29.71 -24.94 29.46
CA PHE A 748 -30.44 -23.67 29.54
C PHE A 748 -31.93 -23.73 29.12
N ASN A 749 -32.53 -24.93 29.10
CA ASN A 749 -33.95 -25.19 28.78
C ASN A 749 -34.43 -24.62 27.42
N LYS A 750 -33.61 -24.80 26.37
CA LYS A 750 -33.94 -24.41 24.98
C LYS A 750 -33.83 -25.57 23.99
N HIS A 751 -33.76 -26.79 24.47
CA HIS A 751 -33.75 -27.98 23.62
C HIS A 751 -35.19 -28.35 23.19
N PRO A 752 -35.44 -28.72 21.91
CA PRO A 752 -36.79 -28.97 21.42
C PRO A 752 -37.40 -30.31 21.89
N VAL A 753 -36.58 -31.28 22.29
CA VAL A 753 -37.04 -32.59 22.82
C VAL A 753 -37.03 -32.55 24.35
N SER A 754 -38.21 -32.70 24.96
CA SER A 754 -38.39 -32.73 26.42
C SER A 754 -37.74 -33.93 27.08
N ASP A 755 -37.89 -35.12 26.49
CA ASP A 755 -37.38 -36.39 27.02
C ASP A 755 -35.87 -36.34 27.32
N TYR A 756 -35.10 -35.60 26.51
CA TYR A 756 -33.66 -35.42 26.71
C TYR A 756 -33.36 -34.40 27.83
N MET A 757 -34.21 -33.38 28.00
CA MET A 757 -34.07 -32.42 29.10
C MET A 757 -34.38 -33.04 30.46
N GLU A 758 -35.39 -33.91 30.55
CA GLU A 758 -35.79 -34.57 31.80
C GLU A 758 -34.67 -35.40 32.44
N GLN A 759 -33.71 -35.86 31.65
CA GLN A 759 -32.54 -36.62 32.12
C GLN A 759 -31.55 -35.80 32.95
N PHE A 760 -31.65 -34.47 32.92
CA PHE A 760 -30.76 -33.55 33.64
C PHE A 760 -31.57 -32.69 34.61
N GLU A 761 -31.58 -33.01 35.91
CA GLU A 761 -32.42 -32.32 36.90
C GLU A 761 -32.11 -30.82 37.06
N ARG A 762 -30.82 -30.44 36.97
CA ARG A 762 -30.34 -29.07 37.18
C ARG A 762 -29.94 -28.43 35.85
N ARG A 763 -30.85 -27.63 35.29
CA ARG A 763 -30.69 -26.90 34.01
C ARG A 763 -30.79 -25.40 34.26
N ASP A 764 -29.85 -24.87 35.05
CA ASP A 764 -29.82 -23.47 35.50
C ASP A 764 -28.73 -22.63 34.83
N LEU A 765 -28.25 -23.04 33.65
CA LEU A 765 -27.23 -22.31 32.88
C LEU A 765 -27.84 -21.05 32.26
N LYS A 766 -27.19 -19.90 32.46
CA LYS A 766 -27.57 -18.59 31.90
C LYS A 766 -26.81 -18.35 30.60
N ALA A 767 -27.46 -18.70 29.49
CA ALA A 767 -26.88 -18.62 28.14
C ALA A 767 -27.39 -17.41 27.35
N PHE A 768 -26.46 -16.65 26.78
CA PHE A 768 -26.72 -15.52 25.90
C PHE A 768 -25.98 -15.68 24.57
N SER A 769 -26.21 -14.78 23.61
CA SER A 769 -25.48 -14.70 22.34
C SER A 769 -25.17 -13.25 22.03
N ALA A 770 -23.96 -12.98 21.53
CA ALA A 770 -23.67 -11.73 20.84
C ALA A 770 -24.56 -11.62 19.58
N GLU A 771 -25.02 -10.41 19.27
CA GLU A 771 -25.91 -10.13 18.16
C GLU A 771 -25.58 -8.76 17.51
N PRO A 772 -25.18 -8.67 16.22
CA PRO A 772 -24.86 -9.80 15.35
C PRO A 772 -23.59 -10.51 15.81
N LEU A 773 -23.49 -11.80 15.45
CA LEU A 773 -22.36 -12.68 15.79
C LEU A 773 -20.99 -12.05 15.45
N LEU A 774 -19.96 -12.54 16.15
CA LEU A 774 -18.60 -12.02 16.10
C LEU A 774 -17.66 -12.97 15.33
N VAL A 775 -18.01 -14.25 15.20
CA VAL A 775 -17.31 -15.24 14.37
C VAL A 775 -18.30 -16.11 13.58
N TYR A 776 -17.87 -16.54 12.41
CA TYR A 776 -18.63 -17.33 11.44
C TYR A 776 -17.78 -18.51 10.94
N PRO A 777 -18.36 -19.58 10.37
CA PRO A 777 -17.54 -20.65 9.79
C PRO A 777 -16.78 -20.15 8.55
N THR A 778 -15.61 -20.73 8.28
CA THR A 778 -14.84 -20.46 7.05
C THR A 778 -15.60 -20.89 5.79
N HIS A 779 -16.31 -22.02 5.88
CA HIS A 779 -17.14 -22.59 4.81
C HIS A 779 -18.46 -23.11 5.39
N TYR A 780 -19.58 -22.83 4.72
CA TYR A 780 -20.88 -23.39 5.09
C TYR A 780 -21.07 -24.79 4.49
N THR A 781 -21.95 -25.59 5.10
CA THR A 781 -22.30 -26.93 4.61
C THR A 781 -22.77 -26.86 3.15
N GLY A 782 -22.09 -27.57 2.26
CA GLY A 782 -22.37 -27.56 0.81
C GLY A 782 -21.53 -26.57 -0.02
N GLU A 783 -20.77 -25.66 0.60
CA GLU A 783 -19.78 -24.86 -0.13
C GLU A 783 -18.58 -25.70 -0.59
N SER A 784 -18.00 -25.31 -1.74
CA SER A 784 -16.73 -25.87 -2.21
C SER A 784 -15.62 -25.65 -1.17
N GLY A 785 -14.96 -26.72 -0.74
CA GLY A 785 -13.93 -26.70 0.32
C GLY A 785 -14.44 -27.05 1.72
N TYR A 786 -15.74 -27.23 1.93
CA TYR A 786 -16.29 -27.68 3.22
C TYR A 786 -15.89 -29.12 3.56
N VAL A 787 -15.28 -29.32 4.72
CA VAL A 787 -14.89 -30.64 5.27
C VAL A 787 -15.27 -30.68 6.76
N SER A 788 -16.11 -31.65 7.14
CA SER A 788 -16.51 -31.89 8.53
C SER A 788 -15.69 -33.06 9.10
N ASP A 789 -14.91 -32.80 10.15
CA ASP A 789 -14.14 -33.83 10.86
C ASP A 789 -14.99 -34.61 11.88
N THR A 790 -16.15 -34.08 12.29
CA THR A 790 -17.10 -34.71 13.21
C THR A 790 -17.98 -35.74 12.50
N GLU A 791 -18.75 -35.31 11.49
CA GLU A 791 -19.76 -36.14 10.81
C GLU A 791 -19.18 -37.31 9.99
N THR A 792 -17.93 -37.20 9.54
CA THR A 792 -17.27 -38.18 8.64
C THR A 792 -16.52 -39.30 9.38
N SER A 793 -17.05 -39.77 10.51
CA SER A 793 -16.40 -40.75 11.40
C SER A 793 -17.32 -41.91 11.77
N THR A 794 -16.77 -43.09 12.12
CA THR A 794 -17.59 -44.26 12.46
C THR A 794 -18.51 -43.99 13.64
N VAL A 795 -19.54 -44.83 13.79
CA VAL A 795 -20.40 -44.84 14.98
C VAL A 795 -19.55 -45.02 16.25
N TRP A 796 -19.96 -44.38 17.35
CA TRP A 796 -19.21 -44.31 18.61
C TRP A 796 -18.81 -45.69 19.17
N ASP A 797 -19.69 -46.69 19.09
CA ASP A 797 -19.54 -48.04 19.65
C ASP A 797 -19.16 -49.12 18.61
N ASN A 798 -19.22 -48.81 17.31
CA ASN A 798 -19.05 -49.79 16.25
C ASN A 798 -18.11 -49.33 15.13
N GLU A 799 -16.91 -49.90 15.13
CA GLU A 799 -15.82 -49.56 14.20
C GLU A 799 -16.04 -50.10 12.78
N SER A 800 -16.95 -51.07 12.60
CA SER A 800 -17.27 -51.65 11.29
C SER A 800 -18.22 -50.78 10.44
N VAL A 801 -18.94 -49.85 11.07
CA VAL A 801 -19.94 -49.02 10.40
C VAL A 801 -19.36 -47.64 10.09
N ARG A 802 -18.90 -47.47 8.85
CA ARG A 802 -18.53 -46.16 8.29
C ARG A 802 -19.77 -45.33 7.99
N THR A 803 -19.77 -44.06 8.36
CA THR A 803 -20.85 -43.09 8.09
C THR A 803 -20.66 -42.33 6.77
N ASP A 804 -19.97 -42.92 5.79
CA ASP A 804 -19.67 -42.30 4.49
C ASP A 804 -20.93 -42.31 3.59
N TRP A 805 -21.99 -41.68 4.08
CA TRP A 805 -23.30 -41.62 3.46
C TRP A 805 -23.35 -40.49 2.44
N ASP A 806 -23.53 -40.88 1.18
CA ASP A 806 -23.48 -40.02 0.00
C ASP A 806 -24.50 -38.86 0.10
N ARG A 807 -24.00 -37.69 0.53
CA ARG A 807 -24.78 -36.46 0.77
C ARG A 807 -25.59 -36.00 -0.45
N LYS A 808 -25.32 -36.52 -1.66
CA LYS A 808 -26.10 -36.28 -2.88
C LYS A 808 -27.54 -36.78 -2.83
N ARG A 809 -27.92 -37.67 -1.88
CA ARG A 809 -29.29 -38.22 -1.78
C ARG A 809 -30.11 -37.69 -0.60
N SER A 810 -29.55 -36.89 0.30
CA SER A 810 -30.33 -36.31 1.40
C SER A 810 -31.15 -35.10 0.91
N ARG A 811 -32.45 -35.33 0.72
CA ARG A 811 -33.41 -34.29 0.30
C ARG A 811 -33.44 -33.08 1.25
N LYS A 812 -33.10 -33.29 2.53
CA LYS A 812 -33.00 -32.26 3.58
C LYS A 812 -31.69 -31.46 3.58
N THR A 813 -30.65 -31.89 2.86
CA THR A 813 -29.42 -31.09 2.73
C THR A 813 -29.64 -29.85 1.85
N HIS A 814 -30.63 -29.90 0.93
CA HIS A 814 -31.13 -28.70 0.25
C HIS A 814 -31.85 -27.75 1.21
N GLU A 815 -32.77 -28.24 2.05
CA GLU A 815 -33.43 -27.44 3.09
C GLU A 815 -32.42 -26.81 4.07
N GLN A 816 -31.38 -27.56 4.50
CA GLN A 816 -30.30 -27.00 5.32
C GLN A 816 -29.50 -25.90 4.62
N ALA A 817 -29.32 -25.96 3.30
CA ALA A 817 -28.66 -24.93 2.53
C ALA A 817 -29.54 -23.67 2.40
N GLU A 818 -30.84 -23.84 2.14
CA GLU A 818 -31.81 -22.73 2.05
C GLU A 818 -31.97 -22.00 3.40
N ILE A 819 -32.12 -22.73 4.50
CA ILE A 819 -32.14 -22.17 5.87
C ILE A 819 -30.83 -21.43 6.19
N SER A 820 -29.67 -21.90 5.67
CA SER A 820 -28.39 -21.20 5.88
C SER A 820 -28.32 -19.82 5.21
N THR A 821 -29.08 -19.61 4.13
CA THR A 821 -29.20 -18.30 3.47
C THR A 821 -30.20 -17.35 4.14
N GLU A 822 -31.20 -17.89 4.84
CA GLU A 822 -32.24 -17.10 5.53
C GLU A 822 -31.87 -16.74 6.98
N ALA A 823 -30.94 -17.46 7.61
CA ALA A 823 -30.37 -17.12 8.92
C ALA A 823 -29.44 -15.88 8.88
N GLN A 824 -29.81 -14.84 8.11
CA GLN A 824 -29.15 -13.55 8.09
C GLN A 824 -29.71 -12.65 9.19
N ASN A 825 -28.95 -12.54 10.27
CA ASN A 825 -29.14 -11.59 11.36
C ASN A 825 -29.51 -10.18 10.85
N SER A 826 -30.73 -9.72 11.17
CA SER A 826 -31.20 -8.37 10.84
C SER A 826 -31.78 -7.66 12.06
N ASP A 827 -31.16 -6.52 12.37
CA ASP A 827 -31.73 -5.33 13.03
C ASP A 827 -32.42 -5.48 14.40
N VAL A 828 -31.57 -5.44 15.43
CA VAL A 828 -31.91 -4.88 16.75
C VAL A 828 -30.96 -3.72 17.04
N MET A 829 -31.48 -2.62 17.62
CA MET A 829 -30.80 -1.40 18.09
C MET A 829 -29.29 -1.30 17.78
N ARG A 830 -28.98 -1.02 16.51
CA ARG A 830 -27.60 -0.91 16.01
C ARG A 830 -26.79 0.11 16.82
N SER A 831 -25.57 -0.27 17.21
CA SER A 831 -24.57 0.71 17.65
C SER A 831 -24.40 1.81 16.59
N PRO A 832 -24.04 3.06 16.96
CA PRO A 832 -23.62 4.07 15.98
C PRO A 832 -22.49 3.62 15.05
N LEU A 833 -21.72 2.59 15.44
CA LEU A 833 -20.70 1.94 14.62
C LEU A 833 -21.28 0.95 13.58
N ASP A 834 -22.42 0.30 13.87
CA ASP A 834 -23.03 -0.73 13.01
C ASP A 834 -23.95 -0.12 11.93
N SER A 835 -24.40 1.13 12.08
CA SER A 835 -25.15 1.86 11.04
C SER A 835 -24.27 2.44 9.92
N THR A 836 -22.94 2.25 9.99
CA THR A 836 -21.96 2.99 9.18
C THR A 836 -21.81 2.53 7.73
N ALA A 837 -22.28 1.33 7.37
CA ALA A 837 -21.83 0.64 6.15
C ALA A 837 -22.86 0.47 5.01
N ARG A 838 -24.13 0.90 5.15
CA ARG A 838 -25.20 0.54 4.18
C ARG A 838 -25.83 1.67 3.36
N ASP A 839 -26.04 2.86 3.92
CA ASP A 839 -27.11 3.74 3.39
C ASP A 839 -26.66 4.97 2.57
N GLU A 840 -25.37 5.12 2.23
CA GLU A 840 -24.85 6.25 1.42
C GLU A 840 -23.77 5.84 0.39
N LEU A 841 -24.05 4.82 -0.45
CA LEU A 841 -23.27 4.45 -1.65
C LEU A 841 -24.16 3.99 -2.83
#